data_AF-A0A354K3Z1-F1
#
_entry.id   AF-A0A354K3Z1-F1
#
_cell.length_a   1.000
_cell.length_b   1.000
_cell.length_c   1.000
_cell.angle_alpha   90.00
_cell.angle_beta   90.00
_cell.angle_gamma   90.00
#
_symmetry.space_group_name_H-M   'P 1'
#
loop_
_entity.id
_entity.type
_entity.pdbx_description
1 polymer ?
#
loop_
_entity_poly.entity_id
_entity_poly.type
_entity_poly.pdbx_seq_one_letter_code
_entity_poly.pdbx_strand_id
1 'polypeptide(L)'
;MKNITQKLPALCAAAGILCLFGSLLSTVPPVRECRADAAETVIYSGVKDLPFANGDPFKGADISSVIALERSGVRFYDRSGKEQDIFVTLADAGVNCIRVRVWNDPTSAGKGVTYGGGANDADTAVEIAKRCKDAGLAMLVDFHYSDFWADPAKQKAPKTWANYSVAQKADAISAFTSETLRRIGETGVQIAMVQVGNETTGGMCGVLLENGNWGDGVWNDLASLWNAGAKAVREYDPNILVALHFTNPEKTDTMLYLAKMAAQKHVDYDVFATSYYPYWHGTPAGLTKVLTSVAQTYHKKVMVAETSWAYTLENFDPGVNTISKQADLGNYVSYPVSAQGQSQFLTDLFRAVAAVPDGAGTGVFYWEPAWLPVSSDYNTAMQLWEQYGGGWAYSAAQEYDPDAKDFGGSGWENQALFDVSGKPLDSLYIFRQVRGDGQQENPQKSKNLLRNSGFEENGGWAGKPIGWSLRSTADHHFDVRAEDTRSGQCALHWYSEGAFSESTAQTDVQADADGIYRASIHIQGDESCQYTLSLSVLGGETKSVTGTGAGWSVWQEPAVEIALHEGDVATFLLTVSGGAGSFGSADDCEFVRIEKPVTTTSAETTVTTTTVTTASETTPAAETTSAPETTTAVTTTSETAAPVVLHRGDVNCDGIVDVRDAVLLARHVGNDITAVLSDTGTSNADCDGSGKITPADLTFLLRALARLISLE
;
A
#
# COMPACT_ATOMS: atom_id res chain seq x y z
N MET A 1 -48.19 -16.67 72.45
CA MET A 1 -46.78 -16.76 72.89
C MET A 1 -45.89 -16.31 71.74
N LYS A 2 -44.87 -15.47 72.00
CA LYS A 2 -43.74 -15.05 71.12
C LYS A 2 -44.08 -14.73 69.65
N ASN A 3 -44.13 -13.45 69.24
CA ASN A 3 -42.98 -12.56 68.93
C ASN A 3 -42.30 -12.92 67.59
N ILE A 4 -41.96 -12.00 66.67
CA ILE A 4 -42.13 -10.53 66.63
C ILE A 4 -41.99 -10.03 65.16
N THR A 5 -42.66 -8.90 64.83
CA THR A 5 -42.48 -7.92 63.71
C THR A 5 -41.37 -8.13 62.64
N GLN A 6 -41.43 -7.65 61.39
CA GLN A 6 -42.34 -6.86 60.52
C GLN A 6 -41.81 -7.04 59.06
N LYS A 7 -42.34 -6.50 57.95
CA LYS A 7 -43.38 -5.46 57.67
C LYS A 7 -44.12 -5.79 56.36
N LEU A 8 -45.05 -4.93 55.97
CA LEU A 8 -45.84 -4.87 54.72
C LEU A 8 -45.76 -3.41 54.18
N PRO A 9 -46.39 -2.99 53.05
CA PRO A 9 -46.83 -3.72 51.84
C PRO A 9 -46.63 -2.93 50.49
N ALA A 10 -47.14 -3.56 49.43
CA ALA A 10 -47.48 -3.05 48.09
C ALA A 10 -48.35 -1.76 48.00
N LEU A 11 -48.51 -1.18 46.79
CA LEU A 11 -49.72 -1.35 45.95
C LEU A 11 -49.62 -0.64 44.57
N CYS A 12 -49.86 -1.42 43.51
CA CYS A 12 -50.82 -1.24 42.41
C CYS A 12 -51.22 0.14 41.86
N ALA A 13 -51.11 0.28 40.51
CA ALA A 13 -52.18 0.76 39.63
C ALA A 13 -51.99 0.18 38.22
N ALA A 14 -53.07 0.02 37.42
CA ALA A 14 -53.03 -0.63 36.11
C ALA A 14 -53.90 0.08 35.06
N ALA A 15 -53.69 -0.32 33.80
CA ALA A 15 -54.50 -0.13 32.58
C ALA A 15 -54.23 1.11 31.68
N GLY A 16 -54.07 0.86 30.37
CA GLY A 16 -53.85 1.91 29.34
C GLY A 16 -53.36 1.41 27.97
N ILE A 17 -54.12 0.50 27.33
CA ILE A 17 -53.92 -0.12 25.99
C ILE A 17 -53.47 0.85 24.86
N LEU A 18 -52.43 0.49 24.06
CA LEU A 18 -52.49 0.42 22.58
C LEU A 18 -51.27 -0.29 21.91
N CYS A 19 -51.50 -0.73 20.66
CA CYS A 19 -50.76 -1.70 19.84
C CYS A 19 -49.31 -1.40 19.39
N LEU A 20 -48.56 -2.50 19.19
CA LEU A 20 -47.62 -2.82 18.08
C LEU A 20 -46.94 -1.66 17.32
N PHE A 21 -45.60 -1.57 17.39
CA PHE A 21 -44.69 -2.20 16.39
C PHE A 21 -43.26 -2.20 16.96
N GLY A 22 -42.42 -3.16 16.54
CA GLY A 22 -41.09 -3.37 17.12
C GLY A 22 -39.95 -2.88 16.24
N SER A 23 -38.87 -2.43 16.88
CA SER A 23 -37.53 -2.37 16.31
C SER A 23 -36.51 -2.68 17.41
N LEU A 24 -35.92 -3.88 17.38
CA LEU A 24 -34.74 -4.14 18.20
C LEU A 24 -33.58 -3.31 17.63
N LEU A 25 -33.15 -2.31 18.38
CA LEU A 25 -31.84 -1.70 18.18
C LEU A 25 -30.78 -2.73 18.56
N SER A 26 -30.08 -3.29 17.58
CA SER A 26 -28.88 -4.08 17.80
C SER A 26 -27.79 -3.16 18.34
N THR A 27 -27.42 -3.35 19.61
CA THR A 27 -26.32 -2.62 20.24
C THR A 27 -24.99 -3.05 19.60
N VAL A 28 -24.49 -2.25 18.67
CA VAL A 28 -23.10 -2.30 18.22
C VAL A 28 -22.22 -2.07 19.45
N PRO A 29 -21.26 -2.94 19.78
CA PRO A 29 -20.33 -2.67 20.88
C PRO A 29 -19.48 -1.45 20.53
N PRO A 30 -19.16 -0.57 21.49
CA PRO A 30 -18.35 0.60 21.20
C PRO A 30 -16.98 0.15 20.72
N VAL A 31 -16.60 0.61 19.52
CA VAL A 31 -15.20 0.61 19.08
C VAL A 31 -14.39 1.27 20.19
N ARG A 32 -13.29 0.65 20.62
CA ARG A 32 -12.32 1.34 21.47
C ARG A 32 -11.80 2.52 20.66
N GLU A 33 -12.17 3.74 21.04
CA GLU A 33 -11.47 4.93 20.60
C GLU A 33 -9.99 4.74 20.95
N CYS A 34 -9.18 4.46 19.94
CA CYS A 34 -7.75 4.66 20.06
C CYS A 34 -7.60 6.16 20.32
N ARG A 35 -6.96 6.52 21.44
CA ARG A 35 -6.59 7.92 21.65
C ARG A 35 -5.65 8.27 20.51
N ALA A 36 -6.08 9.17 19.64
CA ALA A 36 -5.20 9.75 18.65
C ALA A 36 -4.07 10.47 19.40
N ASP A 37 -2.89 9.86 19.45
CA ASP A 37 -1.66 10.65 19.43
C ASP A 37 -1.76 11.58 18.22
N ALA A 38 -1.41 12.86 18.41
CA ALA A 38 -1.61 13.88 17.39
C ALA A 38 -0.90 13.45 16.10
N ALA A 39 -1.67 13.19 15.04
CA ALA A 39 -1.14 12.66 13.79
C ALA A 39 -0.12 13.64 13.22
N GLU A 40 1.16 13.25 13.23
CA GLU A 40 2.25 14.04 12.65
C GLU A 40 1.90 14.38 11.20
N THR A 41 1.73 15.66 10.90
CA THR A 41 1.33 16.07 9.56
C THR A 41 2.52 15.97 8.62
N VAL A 42 2.31 15.35 7.47
CA VAL A 42 3.40 14.99 6.56
C VAL A 42 4.04 16.23 5.93
N ILE A 43 5.36 16.32 6.02
CA ILE A 43 6.19 17.30 5.32
C ILE A 43 6.40 16.83 3.88
N TYR A 44 6.18 17.75 2.94
CA TYR A 44 6.62 17.60 1.55
C TYR A 44 7.67 18.66 1.25
N SER A 45 8.83 18.28 0.72
CA SER A 45 9.89 19.25 0.41
C SER A 45 10.77 18.80 -0.77
N GLY A 46 11.20 19.77 -1.59
CA GLY A 46 12.19 19.57 -2.66
C GLY A 46 11.82 18.50 -3.69
N VAL A 47 10.58 18.49 -4.17
CA VAL A 47 10.09 17.68 -5.30
C VAL A 47 9.42 18.51 -6.40
N LYS A 48 9.47 19.84 -6.29
CA LYS A 48 9.13 20.79 -7.36
C LYS A 48 10.31 20.90 -8.33
N ASP A 49 10.03 21.25 -9.59
CA ASP A 49 11.01 21.57 -10.64
C ASP A 49 12.09 20.48 -10.86
N LEU A 50 11.71 19.20 -10.73
CA LEU A 50 12.62 18.08 -10.99
C LEU A 50 12.92 17.95 -12.49
N PRO A 51 14.15 17.58 -12.90
CA PRO A 51 14.60 17.62 -14.31
C PRO A 51 14.06 16.46 -15.20
N PHE A 52 12.75 16.20 -15.12
CA PHE A 52 12.04 15.27 -15.99
C PHE A 52 11.83 15.86 -17.39
N ALA A 53 12.00 15.04 -18.43
CA ALA A 53 11.71 15.47 -19.80
C ALA A 53 10.20 15.57 -20.06
N ASN A 54 9.78 16.68 -20.68
CA ASN A 54 8.41 16.96 -21.13
C ASN A 54 7.37 17.28 -20.03
N GLY A 55 7.81 17.69 -18.83
CA GLY A 55 6.94 18.13 -17.74
C GLY A 55 6.77 17.07 -16.66
N ASP A 56 5.57 16.95 -16.10
CA ASP A 56 5.29 16.05 -14.97
C ASP A 56 5.63 14.57 -15.31
N PRO A 57 6.32 13.84 -14.40
CA PRO A 57 6.62 12.43 -14.59
C PRO A 57 5.36 11.56 -14.47
N PHE A 58 5.47 10.29 -14.83
CA PHE A 58 4.53 9.28 -14.36
C PHE A 58 4.55 9.23 -12.82
N LYS A 59 3.39 9.52 -12.24
CA LYS A 59 3.08 9.45 -10.82
C LYS A 59 2.01 8.40 -10.70
N GLY A 60 2.47 7.16 -10.63
CA GLY A 60 1.63 6.00 -10.87
C GLY A 60 1.20 5.29 -9.60
N ALA A 61 0.09 4.57 -9.70
CA ALA A 61 -0.38 3.64 -8.68
C ALA A 61 -0.85 2.33 -9.35
N ASP A 62 -0.39 1.18 -8.88
CA ASP A 62 -1.02 -0.12 -9.17
C ASP A 62 -2.10 -0.37 -8.13
N ILE A 63 -3.36 -0.43 -8.55
CA ILE A 63 -4.51 -0.70 -7.65
C ILE A 63 -5.30 -1.91 -8.14
N SER A 64 -4.63 -2.91 -8.71
CA SER A 64 -5.35 -4.01 -9.35
C SER A 64 -6.17 -4.86 -8.35
N SER A 65 -5.89 -4.81 -7.05
CA SER A 65 -6.74 -5.41 -6.01
C SER A 65 -8.13 -4.76 -5.88
N VAL A 66 -8.31 -3.51 -6.32
CA VAL A 66 -9.45 -2.63 -5.97
C VAL A 66 -10.82 -3.26 -6.22
N ILE A 67 -11.01 -3.87 -7.39
CA ILE A 67 -12.31 -4.43 -7.80
C ILE A 67 -12.70 -5.61 -6.90
N ALA A 68 -11.74 -6.45 -6.50
CA ALA A 68 -11.98 -7.54 -5.57
C ALA A 68 -12.29 -7.03 -4.15
N LEU A 69 -11.62 -5.96 -3.70
CA LEU A 69 -11.81 -5.37 -2.38
C LEU A 69 -13.18 -4.68 -2.22
N GLU A 70 -13.60 -3.92 -3.22
CA GLU A 70 -14.92 -3.25 -3.21
C GLU A 70 -16.08 -4.27 -3.23
N ARG A 71 -15.91 -5.36 -4.00
CA ARG A 71 -16.82 -6.52 -4.00
C ARG A 71 -16.80 -7.26 -2.64
N SER A 72 -15.67 -7.27 -1.95
CA SER A 72 -15.53 -7.77 -0.57
C SER A 72 -16.11 -6.82 0.49
N GLY A 73 -16.54 -5.61 0.12
CA GLY A 73 -17.17 -4.64 1.02
C GLY A 73 -16.26 -3.49 1.47
N VAL A 74 -15.00 -3.44 1.05
CA VAL A 74 -14.10 -2.29 1.32
C VAL A 74 -14.68 -1.02 0.69
N ARG A 75 -14.52 0.12 1.37
CA ARG A 75 -14.92 1.44 0.89
C ARG A 75 -13.74 2.40 1.00
N PHE A 76 -13.75 3.41 0.14
CA PHE A 76 -12.72 4.45 0.10
C PHE A 76 -13.35 5.82 0.28
N TYR A 77 -12.55 6.74 0.81
CA TYR A 77 -12.98 8.07 1.20
C TYR A 77 -12.07 9.13 0.58
N ASP A 78 -12.54 10.36 0.50
CA ASP A 78 -11.69 11.52 0.26
C ASP A 78 -10.98 11.97 1.57
N ARG A 79 -10.17 13.02 1.48
CA ARG A 79 -9.44 13.55 2.65
C ARG A 79 -10.35 14.10 3.76
N SER A 80 -11.55 14.58 3.39
CA SER A 80 -12.54 15.05 4.35
C SER A 80 -13.19 13.90 5.13
N GLY A 81 -13.09 12.66 4.62
CA GLY A 81 -13.74 11.47 5.18
C GLY A 81 -15.12 11.20 4.60
N LYS A 82 -15.43 11.77 3.43
CA LYS A 82 -16.65 11.46 2.67
C LYS A 82 -16.35 10.32 1.69
N GLU A 83 -17.27 9.38 1.56
CA GLU A 83 -17.13 8.23 0.65
C GLU A 83 -16.97 8.72 -0.80
N GLN A 84 -15.91 8.26 -1.47
CA GLN A 84 -15.52 8.69 -2.81
C GLN A 84 -14.89 7.52 -3.58
N ASP A 85 -15.12 7.50 -4.90
CA ASP A 85 -14.40 6.58 -5.79
C ASP A 85 -12.89 6.82 -5.68
N ILE A 86 -12.14 5.79 -5.28
CA ILE A 86 -10.68 5.84 -5.12
C ILE A 86 -9.95 6.37 -6.36
N PHE A 87 -10.45 6.13 -7.58
CA PHE A 87 -9.82 6.67 -8.80
C PHE A 87 -9.86 8.20 -8.80
N VAL A 88 -10.94 8.81 -8.28
CA VAL A 88 -11.04 10.27 -8.11
C VAL A 88 -10.10 10.73 -7.00
N THR A 89 -10.08 10.05 -5.85
CA THR A 89 -9.17 10.39 -4.73
C THR A 89 -7.68 10.33 -5.13
N LEU A 90 -7.28 9.34 -5.95
CA LEU A 90 -5.92 9.24 -6.49
C LEU A 90 -5.61 10.39 -7.46
N ALA A 91 -6.54 10.73 -8.36
CA ALA A 91 -6.39 11.86 -9.28
C ALA A 91 -6.26 13.20 -8.53
N ASP A 92 -7.09 13.44 -7.51
CA ASP A 92 -7.04 14.62 -6.64
C ASP A 92 -5.72 14.71 -5.85
N ALA A 93 -5.18 13.56 -5.44
CA ALA A 93 -3.86 13.44 -4.83
C ALA A 93 -2.69 13.59 -5.83
N GLY A 94 -2.95 13.75 -7.13
CA GLY A 94 -1.94 14.02 -8.15
C GLY A 94 -1.31 12.79 -8.82
N VAL A 95 -1.88 11.59 -8.60
CA VAL A 95 -1.61 10.42 -9.45
C VAL A 95 -2.11 10.73 -10.86
N ASN A 96 -1.37 10.31 -11.88
CA ASN A 96 -1.73 10.57 -13.29
C ASN A 96 -1.81 9.29 -14.16
N CYS A 97 -1.43 8.13 -13.63
CA CYS A 97 -1.49 6.87 -14.36
C CYS A 97 -1.80 5.71 -13.41
N ILE A 98 -2.77 4.86 -13.77
CA ILE A 98 -3.05 3.61 -13.05
C ILE A 98 -2.37 2.45 -13.76
N ARG A 99 -1.54 1.70 -13.03
CA ARG A 99 -1.07 0.38 -13.47
C ARG A 99 -2.12 -0.68 -13.15
N VAL A 100 -2.32 -1.62 -14.07
CA VAL A 100 -3.09 -2.83 -13.80
C VAL A 100 -2.30 -4.06 -14.26
N ARG A 101 -2.14 -5.06 -13.40
CA ARG A 101 -1.66 -6.39 -13.79
C ARG A 101 -2.76 -7.14 -14.51
N VAL A 102 -2.40 -7.95 -15.52
CA VAL A 102 -3.35 -8.74 -16.32
C VAL A 102 -2.82 -10.16 -16.47
N TRP A 103 -3.58 -11.10 -15.92
CA TRP A 103 -3.43 -12.54 -16.08
C TRP A 103 -4.29 -13.07 -17.23
N ASN A 104 -3.88 -14.21 -17.77
CA ASN A 104 -4.54 -14.85 -18.90
C ASN A 104 -5.85 -15.54 -18.51
N ASP A 105 -5.82 -16.41 -17.50
CA ASP A 105 -6.98 -17.05 -16.89
C ASP A 105 -6.70 -17.31 -15.39
N PRO A 106 -6.99 -16.36 -14.49
CA PRO A 106 -6.70 -16.48 -13.05
C PRO A 106 -7.72 -17.33 -12.29
N THR A 107 -8.21 -18.41 -12.91
CA THR A 107 -9.19 -19.32 -12.32
C THR A 107 -8.78 -20.79 -12.42
N SER A 108 -9.29 -21.58 -11.47
CA SER A 108 -9.09 -23.05 -11.40
C SER A 108 -9.85 -23.81 -12.48
N ALA A 109 -9.22 -24.85 -13.01
CA ALA A 109 -9.80 -25.65 -14.07
C ALA A 109 -11.13 -26.31 -13.65
N GLY A 110 -12.18 -26.09 -14.44
CA GLY A 110 -13.47 -26.74 -14.28
C GLY A 110 -14.36 -26.24 -13.13
N LYS A 111 -13.86 -25.33 -12.26
CA LYS A 111 -14.67 -24.71 -11.20
C LYS A 111 -14.84 -23.19 -11.36
N GLY A 112 -13.92 -22.51 -12.06
CA GLY A 112 -13.98 -21.05 -12.22
C GLY A 112 -13.76 -20.27 -10.91
N VAL A 113 -13.23 -20.92 -9.87
CA VAL A 113 -12.86 -20.25 -8.62
C VAL A 113 -11.54 -19.54 -8.83
N THR A 114 -11.48 -18.26 -8.44
CA THR A 114 -10.32 -17.39 -8.56
C THR A 114 -9.10 -17.94 -7.80
N TYR A 115 -7.91 -17.69 -8.33
CA TYR A 115 -6.64 -17.92 -7.63
C TYR A 115 -6.34 -16.86 -6.55
N GLY A 116 -7.12 -15.77 -6.48
CA GLY A 116 -6.86 -14.63 -5.58
C GLY A 116 -6.15 -13.48 -6.29
N GLY A 117 -5.43 -12.66 -5.52
CA GLY A 117 -4.59 -11.56 -6.02
C GLY A 117 -5.33 -10.47 -6.78
N GLY A 118 -6.63 -10.32 -6.52
CA GLY A 118 -7.55 -9.43 -7.23
C GLY A 118 -8.29 -10.05 -8.42
N ALA A 119 -8.03 -11.32 -8.76
CA ALA A 119 -8.65 -12.02 -9.89
C ALA A 119 -8.45 -11.32 -11.26
N ASN A 120 -7.30 -10.67 -11.44
CA ASN A 120 -7.06 -9.66 -12.48
C ASN A 120 -6.94 -10.23 -13.89
N ASP A 121 -8.06 -10.32 -14.60
CA ASP A 121 -8.16 -10.69 -16.01
C ASP A 121 -8.43 -9.48 -16.93
N ALA A 122 -8.60 -9.75 -18.23
CA ALA A 122 -8.91 -8.71 -19.21
C ALA A 122 -10.29 -8.03 -19.01
N ASP A 123 -11.25 -8.66 -18.33
CA ASP A 123 -12.54 -8.04 -17.99
C ASP A 123 -12.37 -7.06 -16.82
N THR A 124 -11.60 -7.45 -15.81
CA THR A 124 -11.24 -6.62 -14.65
C THR A 124 -10.43 -5.40 -15.10
N ALA A 125 -9.48 -5.57 -16.01
CA ALA A 125 -8.74 -4.47 -16.63
C ALA A 125 -9.65 -3.49 -17.39
N VAL A 126 -10.70 -3.97 -18.06
CA VAL A 126 -11.70 -3.12 -18.73
C VAL A 126 -12.63 -2.39 -17.74
N GLU A 127 -12.89 -2.96 -16.57
CA GLU A 127 -13.62 -2.29 -15.49
C GLU A 127 -12.80 -1.13 -14.90
N ILE A 128 -11.52 -1.39 -14.60
CA ILE A 128 -10.53 -0.41 -14.14
C ILE A 128 -10.33 0.70 -15.19
N ALA A 129 -10.24 0.36 -16.47
CA ALA A 129 -10.08 1.31 -17.57
C ALA A 129 -11.20 2.36 -17.65
N LYS A 130 -12.47 1.96 -17.41
CA LYS A 130 -13.61 2.89 -17.39
C LYS A 130 -13.47 3.92 -16.27
N ARG A 131 -13.09 3.49 -15.07
CA ARG A 131 -12.92 4.39 -13.92
C ARG A 131 -11.69 5.28 -14.07
N CYS A 132 -10.62 4.79 -14.69
CA CYS A 132 -9.50 5.64 -15.14
C CYS A 132 -9.99 6.74 -16.09
N LYS A 133 -10.80 6.39 -17.08
CA LYS A 133 -11.37 7.35 -18.03
C LYS A 133 -12.21 8.43 -17.34
N ASP A 134 -13.11 8.03 -16.45
CA ASP A 134 -14.01 8.95 -15.75
C ASP A 134 -13.26 9.88 -14.78
N ALA A 135 -12.18 9.39 -14.15
CA ALA A 135 -11.29 10.20 -13.29
C ALA A 135 -10.23 11.01 -14.07
N GLY A 136 -10.13 10.87 -15.40
CA GLY A 136 -9.12 11.55 -16.22
C GLY A 136 -7.69 11.00 -16.07
N LEU A 137 -7.55 9.77 -15.57
CA LEU A 137 -6.28 9.07 -15.40
C LEU A 137 -5.87 8.32 -16.68
N ALA A 138 -4.57 8.31 -16.97
CA ALA A 138 -3.99 7.41 -17.96
C ALA A 138 -3.83 5.99 -17.38
N MET A 139 -3.46 5.04 -18.23
CA MET A 139 -3.35 3.62 -17.87
C MET A 139 -2.03 3.00 -18.35
N LEU A 140 -1.42 2.18 -17.50
CA LEU A 140 -0.36 1.24 -17.83
C LEU A 140 -0.93 -0.18 -17.74
N VAL A 141 -0.95 -0.91 -18.85
CA VAL A 141 -1.41 -2.31 -18.88
C VAL A 141 -0.21 -3.25 -18.74
N ASP A 142 -0.14 -4.00 -17.65
CA ASP A 142 0.95 -4.94 -17.37
C ASP A 142 0.51 -6.38 -17.65
N PHE A 143 0.97 -6.93 -18.77
CA PHE A 143 0.69 -8.31 -19.12
C PHE A 143 1.71 -9.24 -18.45
N HIS A 144 1.27 -10.02 -17.46
CA HIS A 144 2.11 -11.03 -16.81
C HIS A 144 2.46 -12.21 -17.73
N TYR A 145 1.64 -12.46 -18.77
CA TYR A 145 1.72 -13.66 -19.64
C TYR A 145 1.82 -14.97 -18.84
N SER A 146 0.95 -15.07 -17.84
CA SER A 146 0.81 -16.14 -16.84
C SER A 146 -0.65 -16.11 -16.36
N ASP A 147 -1.13 -17.22 -15.80
CA ASP A 147 -2.46 -17.26 -15.16
C ASP A 147 -2.44 -16.76 -13.71
N PHE A 148 -1.25 -16.55 -13.14
CA PHE A 148 -1.09 -16.04 -11.77
C PHE A 148 0.20 -15.24 -11.64
N TRP A 149 0.58 -14.86 -10.41
CA TRP A 149 1.79 -14.08 -10.10
C TRP A 149 3.00 -14.44 -10.97
N ALA A 150 3.61 -13.40 -11.54
CA ALA A 150 4.84 -13.51 -12.32
C ALA A 150 5.89 -12.61 -11.68
N ASP A 151 7.01 -13.21 -11.28
CA ASP A 151 8.11 -12.63 -10.50
C ASP A 151 9.45 -13.31 -10.91
N PRO A 152 10.62 -13.01 -10.31
CA PRO A 152 11.90 -13.60 -10.73
C PRO A 152 11.99 -15.12 -10.59
N ALA A 153 11.19 -15.74 -9.71
CA ALA A 153 11.16 -17.18 -9.49
C ALA A 153 10.00 -17.85 -10.27
N LYS A 154 8.88 -17.14 -10.43
CA LYS A 154 7.65 -17.66 -11.04
C LYS A 154 7.39 -16.97 -12.37
N GLN A 155 7.59 -17.68 -13.47
CA GLN A 155 7.30 -17.20 -14.84
C GLN A 155 6.57 -18.29 -15.62
N LYS A 156 5.53 -18.88 -15.03
CA LYS A 156 4.82 -20.04 -15.59
C LYS A 156 3.99 -19.63 -16.82
N ALA A 157 3.96 -20.48 -17.85
CA ALA A 157 3.10 -20.25 -19.01
C ALA A 157 1.62 -20.45 -18.63
N PRO A 158 0.66 -19.69 -19.19
CA PRO A 158 -0.78 -19.90 -19.03
C PRO A 158 -1.17 -21.36 -19.27
N LYS A 159 -2.18 -21.87 -18.57
CA LYS A 159 -2.64 -23.28 -18.67
C LYS A 159 -2.88 -23.70 -20.12
N THR A 160 -3.47 -22.81 -20.91
CA THR A 160 -3.78 -23.03 -22.34
C THR A 160 -2.54 -23.02 -23.25
N TRP A 161 -1.42 -22.42 -22.82
CA TRP A 161 -0.16 -22.28 -23.57
C TRP A 161 0.96 -23.20 -23.06
N ALA A 162 0.69 -24.01 -22.02
CA ALA A 162 1.70 -24.83 -21.34
C ALA A 162 2.48 -25.77 -22.29
N ASN A 163 1.81 -26.30 -23.32
CA ASN A 163 2.40 -27.21 -24.32
C ASN A 163 2.73 -26.51 -25.66
N TYR A 164 2.68 -25.18 -25.73
CA TYR A 164 2.99 -24.44 -26.95
C TYR A 164 4.50 -24.37 -27.19
N SER A 165 4.92 -24.54 -28.44
CA SER A 165 6.25 -24.13 -28.88
C SER A 165 6.43 -22.61 -28.75
N VAL A 166 7.68 -22.13 -28.73
CA VAL A 166 7.99 -20.69 -28.61
C VAL A 166 7.29 -19.84 -29.68
N ALA A 167 7.20 -20.34 -30.92
CA ALA A 167 6.47 -19.66 -31.99
C ALA A 167 4.96 -19.55 -31.69
N GLN A 168 4.34 -20.64 -31.22
CA GLN A 168 2.92 -20.63 -30.82
C GLN A 168 2.67 -19.73 -29.60
N LYS A 169 3.62 -19.65 -28.66
CA LYS A 169 3.57 -18.70 -27.54
C LYS A 169 3.65 -17.25 -28.03
N ALA A 170 4.53 -16.94 -28.98
CA ALA A 170 4.62 -15.62 -29.60
C ALA A 170 3.31 -15.23 -30.32
N ASP A 171 2.72 -16.13 -31.10
CA ASP A 171 1.42 -15.90 -31.75
C ASP A 171 0.31 -15.65 -30.72
N ALA A 172 0.29 -16.42 -29.63
CA ALA A 172 -0.70 -16.29 -28.56
C ALA A 172 -0.54 -15.01 -27.73
N ILE A 173 0.70 -14.61 -27.43
CA ILE A 173 1.05 -13.32 -26.81
C ILE A 173 0.53 -12.17 -27.69
N SER A 174 0.80 -12.21 -29.00
CA SER A 174 0.35 -11.16 -29.93
C SER A 174 -1.17 -11.05 -29.96
N ALA A 175 -1.87 -12.20 -30.02
CA ALA A 175 -3.33 -12.25 -30.05
C ALA A 175 -3.96 -11.73 -28.74
N PHE A 176 -3.48 -12.21 -27.58
CA PHE A 176 -3.99 -11.80 -26.26
C PHE A 176 -3.75 -10.32 -25.97
N THR A 177 -2.56 -9.81 -26.32
CA THR A 177 -2.20 -8.39 -26.17
C THR A 177 -3.10 -7.53 -27.05
N SER A 178 -3.24 -7.86 -28.34
CA SER A 178 -4.05 -7.10 -29.30
C SER A 178 -5.53 -7.03 -28.89
N GLU A 179 -6.12 -8.16 -28.50
CA GLU A 179 -7.53 -8.23 -28.12
C GLU A 179 -7.80 -7.50 -26.79
N THR A 180 -6.91 -7.63 -25.81
CA THR A 180 -7.07 -6.92 -24.53
C THR A 180 -6.92 -5.40 -24.70
N LEU A 181 -5.93 -4.93 -25.48
CA LEU A 181 -5.77 -3.51 -25.77
C LEU A 181 -6.95 -2.94 -26.58
N ARG A 182 -7.51 -3.71 -27.53
CA ARG A 182 -8.75 -3.34 -28.25
C ARG A 182 -9.89 -3.10 -27.26
N ARG A 183 -10.15 -4.05 -26.36
CA ARG A 183 -11.22 -3.97 -25.36
C ARG A 183 -11.04 -2.83 -24.36
N ILE A 184 -9.82 -2.59 -23.90
CA ILE A 184 -9.49 -1.46 -23.01
C ILE A 184 -9.69 -0.13 -23.77
N GLY A 185 -9.21 -0.02 -25.01
CA GLY A 185 -9.36 1.18 -25.83
C GLY A 185 -10.81 1.54 -26.16
N GLU A 186 -11.71 0.56 -26.24
CA GLU A 186 -13.16 0.78 -26.43
C GLU A 186 -13.82 1.53 -25.25
N THR A 187 -13.16 1.62 -24.09
CA THR A 187 -13.58 2.49 -22.97
C THR A 187 -13.24 3.97 -23.20
N GLY A 188 -12.32 4.27 -24.12
CA GLY A 188 -11.81 5.61 -24.38
C GLY A 188 -10.78 6.12 -23.36
N VAL A 189 -10.27 5.28 -22.45
CA VAL A 189 -9.12 5.59 -21.58
C VAL A 189 -7.86 5.88 -22.41
N GLN A 190 -6.96 6.72 -21.90
CA GLN A 190 -5.62 6.86 -22.48
C GLN A 190 -4.73 5.71 -21.99
N ILE A 191 -4.43 4.76 -22.87
CA ILE A 191 -3.34 3.81 -22.62
C ILE A 191 -2.03 4.56 -22.86
N ALA A 192 -1.26 4.86 -21.81
CA ALA A 192 0.01 5.57 -21.93
C ALA A 192 1.18 4.60 -22.15
N MET A 193 1.08 3.39 -21.61
CA MET A 193 2.16 2.41 -21.63
C MET A 193 1.61 0.98 -21.56
N VAL A 194 2.35 0.04 -22.14
CA VAL A 194 2.11 -1.40 -21.99
C VAL A 194 3.41 -2.06 -21.56
N GLN A 195 3.33 -2.84 -20.48
CA GLN A 195 4.44 -3.62 -19.96
C GLN A 195 4.31 -5.07 -20.48
N VAL A 196 5.37 -5.53 -21.12
CA VAL A 196 5.43 -6.83 -21.81
C VAL A 196 6.18 -7.82 -20.91
N GLY A 197 5.45 -8.41 -19.96
CA GLY A 197 5.96 -9.29 -18.91
C GLY A 197 6.32 -8.53 -17.63
N ASN A 198 5.98 -9.12 -16.48
CA ASN A 198 6.32 -8.60 -15.15
C ASN A 198 7.60 -9.24 -14.60
N GLU A 199 8.52 -8.43 -14.04
CA GLU A 199 9.77 -8.85 -13.38
C GLU A 199 10.53 -9.99 -14.07
N THR A 200 10.68 -9.89 -15.40
CA THR A 200 11.17 -10.95 -16.31
C THR A 200 12.67 -11.27 -16.20
N THR A 201 13.29 -10.92 -15.06
CA THR A 201 14.69 -11.23 -14.69
C THR A 201 15.01 -12.72 -14.79
N GLY A 202 14.06 -13.59 -14.42
CA GLY A 202 14.17 -15.04 -14.51
C GLY A 202 13.57 -15.67 -15.78
N GLY A 203 12.89 -14.88 -16.62
CA GLY A 203 12.24 -15.32 -17.85
C GLY A 203 10.83 -14.80 -18.06
N MET A 204 10.08 -15.42 -18.97
CA MET A 204 8.69 -15.05 -19.28
C MET A 204 7.94 -16.23 -19.90
N CYS A 205 6.66 -16.42 -19.55
CA CYS A 205 5.75 -17.37 -20.22
C CYS A 205 6.35 -18.80 -20.40
N GLY A 206 7.02 -19.30 -19.36
CA GLY A 206 7.65 -20.62 -19.32
C GLY A 206 8.92 -20.78 -20.17
N VAL A 207 9.52 -19.69 -20.64
CA VAL A 207 10.91 -19.65 -21.14
C VAL A 207 11.77 -19.07 -20.01
N LEU A 208 12.56 -19.92 -19.36
CA LEU A 208 13.20 -19.65 -18.07
C LEU A 208 14.73 -19.64 -18.15
N LEU A 209 15.34 -18.97 -17.18
CA LEU A 209 16.77 -19.02 -16.89
C LEU A 209 17.16 -20.37 -16.28
N GLU A 210 17.82 -21.25 -17.04
CA GLU A 210 18.39 -22.47 -16.48
C GLU A 210 19.72 -22.20 -15.78
N ASN A 211 19.85 -22.65 -14.51
CA ASN A 211 21.09 -22.66 -13.73
C ASN A 211 21.86 -21.32 -13.67
N GLY A 212 21.15 -20.19 -13.79
CA GLY A 212 21.76 -18.86 -13.77
C GLY A 212 22.52 -18.48 -15.05
N ASN A 213 22.44 -19.26 -16.14
CA ASN A 213 23.06 -18.91 -17.42
C ASN A 213 22.09 -19.03 -18.60
N TRP A 214 21.74 -17.89 -19.19
CA TRP A 214 20.96 -17.81 -20.41
C TRP A 214 21.79 -18.24 -21.64
N GLY A 215 21.55 -19.45 -22.13
CA GLY A 215 22.10 -19.91 -23.41
C GLY A 215 21.59 -19.07 -24.59
N ASP A 216 22.39 -18.96 -25.66
CA ASP A 216 22.09 -18.09 -26.81
C ASP A 216 20.74 -18.37 -27.50
N GLY A 217 20.31 -19.64 -27.50
CA GLY A 217 19.00 -20.06 -27.99
C GLY A 217 17.85 -19.54 -27.12
N VAL A 218 17.98 -19.67 -25.79
CA VAL A 218 16.96 -19.21 -24.84
C VAL A 218 16.78 -17.69 -24.91
N TRP A 219 17.85 -16.93 -25.16
CA TRP A 219 17.76 -15.50 -25.45
C TRP A 219 17.00 -15.19 -26.75
N ASN A 220 17.16 -15.99 -27.80
CA ASN A 220 16.39 -15.81 -29.03
C ASN A 220 14.90 -16.10 -28.77
N ASP A 221 14.60 -17.12 -27.97
CA ASP A 221 13.25 -17.49 -27.60
C ASP A 221 12.57 -16.39 -26.78
N LEU A 222 13.23 -15.89 -25.73
CA LEU A 222 12.72 -14.81 -24.89
C LEU A 222 12.55 -13.49 -25.67
N ALA A 223 13.51 -13.15 -26.54
CA ALA A 223 13.40 -12.00 -27.43
C ALA A 223 12.25 -12.14 -28.45
N SER A 224 11.94 -13.36 -28.90
CA SER A 224 10.76 -13.63 -29.74
C SER A 224 9.46 -13.32 -29.00
N LEU A 225 9.36 -13.73 -27.72
CA LEU A 225 8.17 -13.47 -26.90
C LEU A 225 8.00 -11.97 -26.58
N TRP A 226 9.08 -11.27 -26.18
CA TRP A 226 9.02 -9.81 -25.96
C TRP A 226 8.66 -9.04 -27.24
N ASN A 227 9.28 -9.37 -28.37
CA ASN A 227 8.96 -8.72 -29.64
C ASN A 227 7.53 -9.02 -30.13
N ALA A 228 6.95 -10.15 -29.77
CA ALA A 228 5.55 -10.46 -30.09
C ALA A 228 4.57 -9.54 -29.34
N GLY A 229 4.80 -9.30 -28.05
CA GLY A 229 4.03 -8.33 -27.27
C GLY A 229 4.24 -6.90 -27.76
N ALA A 230 5.50 -6.48 -27.94
CA ALA A 230 5.85 -5.16 -28.46
C ALA A 230 5.19 -4.88 -29.82
N LYS A 231 5.29 -5.83 -30.76
CA LYS A 231 4.66 -5.74 -32.09
C LYS A 231 3.14 -5.54 -31.99
N ALA A 232 2.45 -6.27 -31.13
CA ALA A 232 1.01 -6.10 -30.92
C ALA A 232 0.67 -4.70 -30.38
N VAL A 233 1.49 -4.13 -29.49
CA VAL A 233 1.33 -2.74 -29.03
C VAL A 233 1.52 -1.76 -30.19
N ARG A 234 2.60 -1.89 -30.98
CA ARG A 234 2.86 -1.00 -32.14
C ARG A 234 1.80 -1.08 -33.23
N GLU A 235 1.24 -2.25 -33.47
CA GLU A 235 0.16 -2.47 -34.44
C GLU A 235 -1.19 -1.91 -33.96
N TYR A 236 -1.38 -1.79 -32.64
CA TYR A 236 -2.54 -1.14 -32.03
C TYR A 236 -2.41 0.40 -32.03
N ASP A 237 -1.37 0.95 -31.41
CA ASP A 237 -1.02 2.37 -31.47
C ASP A 237 0.50 2.57 -31.26
N PRO A 238 1.24 3.08 -32.25
CA PRO A 238 2.69 3.28 -32.15
C PRO A 238 3.11 4.39 -31.16
N ASN A 239 2.17 5.19 -30.64
CA ASN A 239 2.46 6.21 -29.63
C ASN A 239 2.50 5.66 -28.19
N ILE A 240 1.99 4.43 -27.97
CA ILE A 240 2.03 3.78 -26.66
C ILE A 240 3.46 3.34 -26.36
N LEU A 241 3.94 3.69 -25.17
CA LEU A 241 5.25 3.26 -24.70
C LEU A 241 5.27 1.75 -24.42
N VAL A 242 6.24 1.03 -24.97
CA VAL A 242 6.47 -0.38 -24.65
C VAL A 242 7.52 -0.45 -23.54
N ALA A 243 7.18 -1.10 -22.42
CA ALA A 243 8.08 -1.31 -21.29
C ALA A 243 8.45 -2.79 -21.14
N LEU A 244 9.71 -3.04 -20.78
CA LEU A 244 10.18 -4.33 -20.25
C LEU A 244 10.49 -4.15 -18.76
N HIS A 245 9.96 -5.05 -17.93
CA HIS A 245 10.12 -4.97 -16.49
C HIS A 245 11.08 -6.03 -15.95
N PHE A 246 12.01 -5.58 -15.12
CA PHE A 246 13.03 -6.37 -14.42
C PHE A 246 13.05 -5.97 -12.93
N THR A 247 13.95 -6.54 -12.15
CA THR A 247 14.04 -6.26 -10.70
C THR A 247 15.41 -6.67 -10.15
N ASN A 248 15.62 -6.51 -8.85
CA ASN A 248 16.92 -6.59 -8.18
C ASN A 248 18.00 -5.62 -8.74
N PRO A 249 17.76 -4.29 -8.76
CA PRO A 249 18.75 -3.33 -9.23
C PRO A 249 20.05 -3.29 -8.41
N GLU A 250 20.06 -3.82 -7.18
CA GLU A 250 21.30 -4.05 -6.41
C GLU A 250 22.25 -5.05 -7.11
N LYS A 251 21.71 -5.97 -7.91
CA LYS A 251 22.47 -6.88 -8.78
C LYS A 251 22.79 -6.19 -10.10
N THR A 252 23.57 -5.10 -10.02
CA THR A 252 23.92 -4.22 -11.15
C THR A 252 24.34 -4.99 -12.41
N ASP A 253 25.24 -5.98 -12.28
CA ASP A 253 25.74 -6.74 -13.43
C ASP A 253 24.62 -7.53 -14.15
N THR A 254 23.64 -8.05 -13.41
CA THR A 254 22.46 -8.73 -13.97
C THR A 254 21.61 -7.78 -14.79
N MET A 255 21.33 -6.58 -14.26
CA MET A 255 20.52 -5.56 -14.96
C MET A 255 21.20 -5.05 -16.22
N LEU A 256 22.51 -4.78 -16.16
CA LEU A 256 23.28 -4.36 -17.33
C LEU A 256 23.40 -5.47 -18.38
N TYR A 257 23.44 -6.74 -17.95
CA TYR A 257 23.41 -7.89 -18.85
C TYR A 257 22.04 -8.07 -19.52
N LEU A 258 20.94 -7.93 -18.79
CA LEU A 258 19.57 -7.95 -19.35
C LEU A 258 19.40 -6.88 -20.43
N ALA A 259 19.76 -5.62 -20.13
CA ALA A 259 19.71 -4.52 -21.09
C ALA A 259 20.60 -4.78 -22.33
N LYS A 260 21.83 -5.29 -22.12
CA LYS A 260 22.74 -5.69 -23.20
C LYS A 260 22.13 -6.75 -24.11
N MET A 261 21.56 -7.81 -23.53
CA MET A 261 21.03 -8.92 -24.31
C MET A 261 19.76 -8.54 -25.05
N ALA A 262 18.87 -7.74 -24.44
CA ALA A 262 17.71 -7.16 -25.14
C ALA A 262 18.14 -6.31 -26.36
N ALA A 263 19.20 -5.50 -26.22
CA ALA A 263 19.75 -4.73 -27.34
C ALA A 263 20.41 -5.63 -28.42
N GLN A 264 21.21 -6.62 -28.02
CA GLN A 264 21.88 -7.56 -28.93
C GLN A 264 20.92 -8.49 -29.68
N LYS A 265 19.75 -8.79 -29.10
CA LYS A 265 18.70 -9.61 -29.71
C LYS A 265 17.63 -8.77 -30.41
N HIS A 266 17.85 -7.47 -30.55
CA HIS A 266 16.98 -6.51 -31.25
C HIS A 266 15.53 -6.52 -30.72
N VAL A 267 15.37 -6.40 -29.40
CA VAL A 267 14.04 -6.26 -28.78
C VAL A 267 13.56 -4.81 -28.93
N ASP A 268 12.37 -4.62 -29.52
CA ASP A 268 11.69 -3.32 -29.59
C ASP A 268 11.00 -3.00 -28.26
N TYR A 269 11.46 -1.94 -27.61
CA TYR A 269 10.87 -1.39 -26.39
C TYR A 269 11.40 0.04 -26.16
N ASP A 270 10.64 0.86 -25.44
CA ASP A 270 11.01 2.25 -25.15
C ASP A 270 11.57 2.42 -23.74
N VAL A 271 11.00 1.71 -22.77
CA VAL A 271 11.26 1.89 -21.33
C VAL A 271 11.88 0.62 -20.71
N PHE A 272 13.04 0.76 -20.10
CA PHE A 272 13.60 -0.25 -19.20
C PHE A 272 13.10 0.05 -17.78
N ALA A 273 12.20 -0.77 -17.26
CA ALA A 273 11.60 -0.58 -15.95
C ALA A 273 12.21 -1.53 -14.91
N THR A 274 12.21 -1.10 -13.63
CA THR A 274 12.61 -1.96 -12.50
C THR A 274 11.65 -1.81 -11.32
N SER A 275 11.45 -2.87 -10.54
CA SER A 275 10.97 -2.72 -9.16
C SER A 275 12.07 -2.15 -8.28
N TYR A 276 11.71 -1.37 -7.27
CA TYR A 276 12.62 -0.86 -6.25
C TYR A 276 11.94 -0.82 -4.89
N TYR A 277 12.14 -1.88 -4.11
CA TYR A 277 11.73 -1.95 -2.71
C TYR A 277 12.99 -1.73 -1.84
N PRO A 278 13.09 -0.63 -1.06
CA PRO A 278 14.32 -0.22 -0.37
C PRO A 278 14.78 -1.22 0.72
N TYR A 279 13.88 -2.10 1.16
CA TYR A 279 14.19 -3.24 2.04
C TYR A 279 15.29 -4.15 1.46
N TRP A 280 15.29 -4.36 0.14
CA TRP A 280 16.10 -5.38 -0.53
C TRP A 280 16.93 -4.85 -1.69
N HIS A 281 16.49 -3.79 -2.37
CA HIS A 281 16.97 -3.39 -3.70
C HIS A 281 18.10 -2.35 -3.72
N GLY A 282 18.85 -2.20 -2.62
CA GLY A 282 19.99 -1.29 -2.54
C GLY A 282 19.60 0.14 -2.19
N THR A 283 20.46 1.10 -2.54
CA THR A 283 20.26 2.54 -2.25
C THR A 283 19.76 3.30 -3.50
N PRO A 284 19.09 4.47 -3.33
CA PRO A 284 18.60 5.26 -4.48
C PRO A 284 19.74 5.74 -5.39
N ALA A 285 20.93 5.99 -4.85
CA ALA A 285 22.13 6.29 -5.64
C ALA A 285 22.59 5.07 -6.47
N GLY A 286 22.48 3.85 -5.93
CA GLY A 286 22.73 2.61 -6.67
C GLY A 286 21.74 2.43 -7.82
N LEU A 287 20.44 2.60 -7.55
CA LEU A 287 19.38 2.61 -8.56
C LEU A 287 19.68 3.63 -9.68
N THR A 288 19.92 4.89 -9.32
CA THR A 288 20.24 5.99 -10.26
C THR A 288 21.38 5.60 -11.20
N LYS A 289 22.45 5.00 -10.66
CA LYS A 289 23.62 4.57 -11.43
C LYS A 289 23.29 3.45 -12.43
N VAL A 290 22.50 2.46 -12.04
CA VAL A 290 22.07 1.35 -12.92
C VAL A 290 21.20 1.90 -14.05
N LEU A 291 20.18 2.70 -13.71
CA LEU A 291 19.27 3.29 -14.68
C LEU A 291 20.01 4.23 -15.66
N THR A 292 20.92 5.07 -15.16
CA THR A 292 21.80 5.91 -15.99
C THR A 292 22.63 5.09 -16.97
N SER A 293 23.22 3.98 -16.51
CA SER A 293 24.05 3.12 -17.37
C SER A 293 23.24 2.50 -18.50
N VAL A 294 21.99 2.07 -18.24
CA VAL A 294 21.08 1.57 -19.28
C VAL A 294 20.66 2.68 -20.24
N ALA A 295 20.21 3.83 -19.72
CA ALA A 295 19.73 4.97 -20.50
C ALA A 295 20.81 5.50 -21.46
N GLN A 296 22.03 5.73 -20.97
CA GLN A 296 23.12 6.27 -21.78
C GLN A 296 23.69 5.27 -22.80
N THR A 297 23.69 3.97 -22.48
CA THR A 297 24.26 2.94 -23.39
C THR A 297 23.30 2.52 -24.50
N TYR A 298 22.00 2.43 -24.18
CA TYR A 298 20.99 1.87 -25.09
C TYR A 298 19.91 2.87 -25.54
N HIS A 299 20.03 4.13 -25.11
CA HIS A 299 19.11 5.24 -25.42
C HIS A 299 17.64 4.92 -25.08
N LYS A 300 17.45 4.22 -23.95
CA LYS A 300 16.13 3.86 -23.41
C LYS A 300 15.68 4.84 -22.36
N LYS A 301 14.36 5.00 -22.24
CA LYS A 301 13.72 5.61 -21.07
C LYS A 301 13.83 4.63 -19.89
N VAL A 302 13.76 5.14 -18.67
CA VAL A 302 13.88 4.34 -17.45
C VAL A 302 12.87 4.76 -16.39
N MET A 303 12.36 3.80 -15.61
CA MET A 303 11.41 4.10 -14.55
C MET A 303 11.42 3.04 -13.44
N VAL A 304 10.74 3.36 -12.34
CA VAL A 304 10.38 2.39 -11.31
C VAL A 304 8.92 1.96 -11.53
N ALA A 305 8.69 0.69 -11.86
CA ALA A 305 7.34 0.15 -12.09
C ALA A 305 6.65 -0.36 -10.82
N GLU A 306 7.42 -0.67 -9.78
CA GLU A 306 6.89 -1.08 -8.49
C GLU A 306 7.74 -0.56 -7.34
N THR A 307 7.09 -0.07 -6.29
CA THR A 307 7.71 0.37 -5.04
C THR A 307 6.67 0.51 -3.94
N SER A 308 7.08 0.39 -2.68
CA SER A 308 6.25 0.75 -1.52
C SER A 308 7.13 0.99 -0.28
N TRP A 309 6.52 1.54 0.78
CA TRP A 309 7.11 1.63 2.11
C TRP A 309 6.05 1.45 3.20
N ALA A 310 6.41 0.81 4.32
CA ALA A 310 5.51 0.56 5.44
C ALA A 310 5.23 1.85 6.24
N TYR A 311 3.95 2.15 6.49
CA TYR A 311 3.56 3.21 7.43
C TYR A 311 3.38 2.70 8.86
N THR A 312 3.23 1.38 9.05
CA THR A 312 3.15 0.71 10.34
C THR A 312 3.72 -0.70 10.25
N LEU A 313 4.05 -1.33 11.37
CA LEU A 313 4.36 -2.77 11.46
C LEU A 313 3.18 -3.59 12.02
N GLU A 314 2.05 -2.93 12.28
CA GLU A 314 0.80 -3.59 12.68
C GLU A 314 0.20 -4.39 11.52
N ASN A 315 -0.56 -5.41 11.87
CA ASN A 315 -1.15 -6.38 10.96
C ASN A 315 -2.67 -6.38 11.15
N PHE A 316 -3.44 -6.18 10.09
CA PHE A 316 -4.85 -5.78 10.21
C PHE A 316 -5.86 -6.80 9.65
N ASP A 317 -5.39 -7.76 8.84
CA ASP A 317 -6.14 -8.96 8.53
C ASP A 317 -5.47 -10.23 9.14
N PRO A 318 -6.05 -11.43 8.98
CA PRO A 318 -5.46 -12.69 9.47
C PRO A 318 -4.26 -13.23 8.67
N GLY A 319 -3.94 -12.68 7.50
CA GLY A 319 -2.72 -12.97 6.74
C GLY A 319 -1.51 -12.26 7.36
N VAL A 320 -0.29 -12.65 6.99
CA VAL A 320 0.94 -12.06 7.55
C VAL A 320 1.53 -11.05 6.57
N ASN A 321 1.79 -9.83 7.03
CA ASN A 321 2.47 -8.82 6.22
C ASN A 321 3.91 -9.22 5.84
N THR A 322 4.28 -8.91 4.60
CA THR A 322 5.64 -9.09 4.04
C THR A 322 6.71 -8.37 4.87
N ILE A 323 6.33 -7.23 5.47
CA ILE A 323 7.16 -6.43 6.38
C ILE A 323 6.41 -6.34 7.70
N SER A 324 6.83 -7.11 8.71
CA SER A 324 6.05 -7.35 9.94
C SER A 324 6.77 -6.94 11.24
N LYS A 325 8.08 -6.67 11.14
CA LYS A 325 8.96 -6.38 12.29
C LYS A 325 10.16 -5.55 11.82
N GLN A 326 10.80 -4.86 12.75
CA GLN A 326 11.96 -3.99 12.49
C GLN A 326 13.09 -4.67 11.68
N ALA A 327 13.27 -5.98 11.85
CA ALA A 327 14.31 -6.74 11.14
C ALA A 327 14.03 -6.93 9.64
N ASP A 328 12.78 -6.74 9.19
CA ASP A 328 12.38 -6.92 7.78
C ASP A 328 12.69 -5.67 6.93
N LEU A 329 12.89 -4.51 7.56
CA LEU A 329 13.12 -3.22 6.90
C LEU A 329 14.44 -3.12 6.12
N GLY A 330 15.30 -4.13 6.21
CA GLY A 330 16.60 -4.15 5.53
C GLY A 330 17.64 -3.23 6.18
N ASN A 331 18.77 -3.04 5.48
CA ASN A 331 19.94 -2.31 5.98
C ASN A 331 20.47 -1.24 4.98
N TYR A 332 19.77 -0.98 3.87
CA TYR A 332 20.25 -0.07 2.82
C TYR A 332 19.90 1.39 3.08
N VAL A 333 18.64 1.64 3.47
CA VAL A 333 18.12 2.97 3.80
C VAL A 333 17.16 2.82 4.96
N SER A 334 17.17 3.77 5.89
CA SER A 334 16.25 3.80 7.02
C SER A 334 15.41 5.07 6.94
N TYR A 335 14.12 4.90 6.63
CA TYR A 335 13.09 5.90 6.86
C TYR A 335 12.32 5.50 8.12
N PRO A 336 11.61 6.42 8.80
CA PRO A 336 10.65 6.04 9.82
C PRO A 336 9.58 5.09 9.27
N VAL A 337 9.07 4.19 10.09
CA VAL A 337 7.84 3.46 9.76
C VAL A 337 6.66 4.36 10.14
N SER A 338 6.26 5.22 9.20
CA SER A 338 5.16 6.18 9.33
C SER A 338 4.77 6.74 7.97
N ALA A 339 3.63 7.44 7.89
CA ALA A 339 3.25 8.20 6.69
C ALA A 339 4.32 9.26 6.32
N GLN A 340 4.99 9.86 7.31
CA GLN A 340 6.12 10.75 7.06
C GLN A 340 7.30 10.01 6.38
N GLY A 341 7.60 8.79 6.82
CA GLY A 341 8.63 7.96 6.21
C GLY A 341 8.29 7.55 4.77
N GLN A 342 7.04 7.20 4.47
CA GLN A 342 6.57 6.96 3.10
C GLN A 342 6.79 8.20 2.20
N SER A 343 6.46 9.40 2.68
CA SER A 343 6.65 10.65 1.93
C SER A 343 8.12 10.98 1.68
N GLN A 344 8.99 10.80 2.69
CA GLN A 344 10.45 10.95 2.56
C GLN A 344 11.03 9.95 1.55
N PHE A 345 10.61 8.70 1.63
CA PHE A 345 11.02 7.65 0.71
C PHE A 345 10.64 7.99 -0.74
N LEU A 346 9.37 8.32 -1.00
CA LEU A 346 8.90 8.66 -2.34
C LEU A 346 9.56 9.93 -2.87
N THR A 347 9.80 10.92 -2.01
CA THR A 347 10.58 12.13 -2.34
C THR A 347 11.96 11.77 -2.89
N ASP A 348 12.72 10.94 -2.17
CA ASP A 348 14.08 10.56 -2.59
C ASP A 348 14.08 9.62 -3.79
N LEU A 349 13.04 8.79 -3.95
CA LEU A 349 12.89 7.93 -5.12
C LEU A 349 12.57 8.72 -6.40
N PHE A 350 11.66 9.69 -6.35
CA PHE A 350 11.40 10.58 -7.49
C PHE A 350 12.65 11.39 -7.85
N ARG A 351 13.42 11.87 -6.87
CA ARG A 351 14.73 12.51 -7.10
C ARG A 351 15.73 11.56 -7.77
N ALA A 352 15.82 10.32 -7.32
CA ALA A 352 16.73 9.32 -7.90
C ALA A 352 16.41 9.00 -9.36
N VAL A 353 15.12 8.88 -9.71
CA VAL A 353 14.70 8.71 -11.11
C VAL A 353 14.92 9.99 -11.93
N ALA A 354 14.64 11.17 -11.37
CA ALA A 354 14.90 12.45 -12.05
C ALA A 354 16.40 12.71 -12.29
N ALA A 355 17.27 12.21 -11.40
CA ALA A 355 18.72 12.37 -11.51
C ALA A 355 19.36 11.55 -12.65
N VAL A 356 18.58 10.71 -13.35
CA VAL A 356 19.04 10.06 -14.59
C VAL A 356 19.24 11.12 -15.69
N PRO A 357 20.44 11.22 -16.30
CA PRO A 357 20.75 12.21 -17.33
C PRO A 357 19.78 12.26 -18.51
N ASP A 358 19.83 13.39 -19.23
CA ASP A 358 19.08 13.67 -20.46
C ASP A 358 17.54 13.57 -20.30
N GLY A 359 17.05 13.62 -19.06
CA GLY A 359 15.64 13.45 -18.72
C GLY A 359 15.08 12.07 -19.10
N ALA A 360 15.95 11.05 -19.13
CA ALA A 360 15.56 9.69 -19.52
C ALA A 360 14.73 8.96 -18.44
N GLY A 361 14.80 9.41 -17.18
CA GLY A 361 13.88 8.97 -16.13
C GLY A 361 12.46 9.46 -16.41
N THR A 362 11.47 8.56 -16.41
CA THR A 362 10.08 8.91 -16.74
C THR A 362 9.10 8.87 -15.57
N GLY A 363 9.46 8.27 -14.42
CA GLY A 363 8.62 8.31 -13.23
C GLY A 363 8.67 7.08 -12.33
N VAL A 364 7.68 6.98 -11.46
CA VAL A 364 7.56 5.97 -10.39
C VAL A 364 6.10 5.52 -10.27
N PHE A 365 5.87 4.22 -10.13
CA PHE A 365 4.58 3.61 -9.82
C PHE A 365 4.62 2.98 -8.43
N TYR A 366 3.74 3.43 -7.53
CA TYR A 366 3.54 2.81 -6.21
C TYR A 366 2.73 1.53 -6.37
N TRP A 367 3.18 0.44 -5.78
CA TRP A 367 2.53 -0.85 -5.87
C TRP A 367 1.53 -1.04 -4.73
N GLU A 368 0.27 -1.31 -5.08
CA GLU A 368 -0.85 -1.59 -4.17
C GLU A 368 -0.99 -0.62 -2.98
N PRO A 369 -1.12 0.71 -3.22
CA PRO A 369 -1.30 1.69 -2.16
C PRO A 369 -2.66 1.56 -1.45
N ALA A 370 -3.53 0.63 -1.85
CA ALA A 370 -4.90 0.51 -1.37
C ALA A 370 -5.34 -0.94 -1.10
N TRP A 371 -4.39 -1.86 -0.94
CA TRP A 371 -4.71 -3.27 -0.65
C TRP A 371 -5.08 -3.50 0.81
N LEU A 372 -6.25 -3.01 1.18
CA LEU A 372 -6.77 -2.93 2.55
C LEU A 372 -7.33 -4.27 3.07
N PRO A 373 -7.37 -4.46 4.41
CA PRO A 373 -7.95 -5.65 5.03
C PRO A 373 -9.46 -5.74 4.77
N VAL A 374 -9.96 -6.91 4.36
CA VAL A 374 -11.40 -7.12 4.15
C VAL A 374 -12.17 -7.44 5.44
N SER A 375 -11.50 -8.03 6.43
CA SER A 375 -12.02 -8.33 7.77
C SER A 375 -10.89 -8.78 8.68
N SER A 376 -10.97 -8.45 9.97
CA SER A 376 -10.08 -8.99 11.01
C SER A 376 -10.54 -10.33 11.59
N ASP A 377 -11.78 -10.76 11.30
CA ASP A 377 -12.26 -12.11 11.64
C ASP A 377 -11.83 -13.11 10.57
N TYR A 378 -11.13 -14.17 10.97
CA TYR A 378 -10.59 -15.20 10.08
C TYR A 378 -11.66 -15.85 9.20
N ASN A 379 -12.79 -16.28 9.77
CA ASN A 379 -13.78 -17.01 8.99
C ASN A 379 -14.45 -16.13 7.94
N THR A 380 -14.71 -14.87 8.28
CA THR A 380 -15.27 -13.86 7.38
C THR A 380 -14.26 -13.48 6.30
N ALA A 381 -13.00 -13.23 6.66
CA ALA A 381 -11.94 -12.89 5.73
C ALA A 381 -11.71 -14.00 4.69
N MET A 382 -11.58 -15.25 5.14
CA MET A 382 -11.42 -16.41 4.25
C MET A 382 -12.57 -16.56 3.26
N GLN A 383 -13.83 -16.37 3.69
CA GLN A 383 -15.00 -16.43 2.79
C GLN A 383 -14.95 -15.33 1.72
N LEU A 384 -14.60 -14.11 2.09
CA LEU A 384 -14.48 -12.98 1.15
C LEU A 384 -13.31 -13.17 0.17
N TRP A 385 -12.17 -13.69 0.65
CA TRP A 385 -11.02 -14.01 -0.21
C TRP A 385 -11.32 -15.15 -1.19
N GLU A 386 -12.01 -16.21 -0.77
CA GLU A 386 -12.42 -17.32 -1.65
C GLU A 386 -13.42 -16.87 -2.72
N GLN A 387 -14.36 -16.00 -2.33
CA GLN A 387 -15.45 -15.57 -3.20
C GLN A 387 -15.01 -14.49 -4.21
N TYR A 388 -14.20 -13.52 -3.78
CA TYR A 388 -13.88 -12.32 -4.57
C TYR A 388 -12.41 -12.18 -4.93
N GLY A 389 -11.51 -12.94 -4.29
CA GLY A 389 -10.07 -12.90 -4.56
C GLY A 389 -9.33 -11.71 -3.95
N GLY A 390 -9.88 -11.07 -2.92
CA GLY A 390 -9.30 -9.87 -2.28
C GLY A 390 -8.05 -10.10 -1.41
N GLY A 391 -7.58 -11.34 -1.26
CA GLY A 391 -6.31 -11.70 -0.61
C GLY A 391 -5.25 -12.12 -1.63
N TRP A 392 -3.97 -12.26 -1.26
CA TRP A 392 -2.87 -12.43 -2.21
C TRP A 392 -2.96 -13.71 -3.05
N ALA A 393 -3.47 -14.78 -2.45
CA ALA A 393 -3.75 -16.06 -3.08
C ALA A 393 -4.90 -16.78 -2.36
N TYR A 394 -5.42 -17.83 -2.98
CA TYR A 394 -6.35 -18.75 -2.34
C TYR A 394 -6.05 -20.21 -2.68
N SER A 395 -6.68 -21.17 -1.98
CA SER A 395 -6.45 -22.62 -2.12
C SER A 395 -6.51 -23.13 -3.57
N ALA A 396 -7.36 -22.54 -4.42
CA ALA A 396 -7.46 -22.85 -5.83
C ALA A 396 -6.16 -22.59 -6.61
N ALA A 397 -5.33 -21.63 -6.18
CA ALA A 397 -4.05 -21.30 -6.80
C ALA A 397 -3.06 -22.46 -6.78
N GLN A 398 -3.17 -23.41 -5.83
CA GLN A 398 -2.27 -24.56 -5.71
C GLN A 398 -2.27 -25.50 -6.92
N GLU A 399 -3.32 -25.45 -7.74
CA GLU A 399 -3.37 -26.13 -9.05
C GLU A 399 -2.30 -25.58 -10.01
N TYR A 400 -2.03 -24.27 -9.94
CA TYR A 400 -1.13 -23.55 -10.83
C TYR A 400 0.22 -23.22 -10.19
N ASP A 401 0.24 -22.82 -8.92
CA ASP A 401 1.43 -22.54 -8.10
C ASP A 401 1.40 -23.43 -6.85
N PRO A 402 2.01 -24.64 -6.88
CA PRO A 402 2.03 -25.55 -5.72
C PRO A 402 2.72 -25.02 -4.47
N ASP A 403 3.42 -23.88 -4.57
CA ASP A 403 4.06 -23.21 -3.44
C ASP A 403 3.21 -22.06 -2.85
N ALA A 404 2.03 -21.79 -3.43
CA ALA A 404 0.96 -21.00 -2.81
C ALA A 404 0.28 -21.78 -1.66
N LYS A 405 1.07 -22.21 -0.67
CA LYS A 405 0.63 -22.97 0.51
C LYS A 405 0.13 -22.05 1.62
N ASP A 406 0.78 -20.90 1.78
CA ASP A 406 0.47 -19.89 2.79
C ASP A 406 -0.50 -18.82 2.22
N PHE A 407 -1.54 -19.28 1.52
CA PHE A 407 -2.57 -18.42 0.94
C PHE A 407 -3.37 -17.69 2.04
N GLY A 408 -3.81 -16.45 1.77
CA GLY A 408 -4.42 -15.62 2.80
C GLY A 408 -4.64 -14.17 2.33
N GLY A 409 -4.55 -13.25 3.28
CA GLY A 409 -4.89 -11.83 3.12
C GLY A 409 -3.96 -10.99 2.25
N SER A 410 -4.02 -9.67 2.43
CA SER A 410 -3.27 -8.72 1.59
C SER A 410 -1.77 -8.98 1.66
N GLY A 411 -1.22 -9.08 2.87
CA GLY A 411 0.23 -9.23 3.09
C GLY A 411 1.03 -7.95 2.82
N TRP A 412 0.33 -6.85 2.53
CA TRP A 412 0.86 -5.53 2.20
C TRP A 412 0.01 -4.38 2.74
N GLU A 413 -1.04 -4.64 3.52
CA GLU A 413 -1.97 -3.60 3.93
C GLU A 413 -1.30 -2.53 4.81
N ASN A 414 -0.23 -2.89 5.51
CA ASN A 414 0.58 -1.96 6.31
C ASN A 414 1.51 -1.04 5.48
N GLN A 415 1.50 -1.20 4.16
CA GLN A 415 2.25 -0.37 3.19
C GLN A 415 1.32 0.43 2.27
N ALA A 416 0.01 0.41 2.53
CA ALA A 416 -0.95 1.26 1.86
C ALA A 416 -0.66 2.76 2.09
N LEU A 417 -1.20 3.60 1.20
CA LEU A 417 -1.30 5.06 1.34
C LEU A 417 -2.71 5.47 1.80
N PHE A 418 -3.49 4.50 2.29
CA PHE A 418 -4.79 4.63 2.93
C PHE A 418 -4.74 3.90 4.27
N ASP A 419 -5.47 4.38 5.28
CA ASP A 419 -5.67 3.64 6.52
C ASP A 419 -6.65 2.48 6.34
N VAL A 420 -6.76 1.63 7.36
CA VAL A 420 -7.66 0.46 7.37
C VAL A 420 -9.15 0.79 7.25
N SER A 421 -9.55 2.05 7.41
CA SER A 421 -10.93 2.51 7.19
C SER A 421 -11.19 2.94 5.75
N GLY A 422 -10.15 3.02 4.91
CA GLY A 422 -10.24 3.50 3.54
C GLY A 422 -10.05 5.01 3.38
N LYS A 423 -9.58 5.70 4.42
CA LYS A 423 -9.27 7.14 4.34
C LYS A 423 -7.81 7.33 3.87
N PRO A 424 -7.52 8.24 2.93
CA PRO A 424 -6.15 8.47 2.47
C PRO A 424 -5.27 9.00 3.60
N LEU A 425 -4.08 8.43 3.73
CA LEU A 425 -3.01 8.96 4.57
C LEU A 425 -2.47 10.24 3.92
N ASP A 426 -1.95 11.16 4.74
CA ASP A 426 -1.31 12.38 4.22
C ASP A 426 -0.12 12.03 3.27
N SER A 427 0.54 10.88 3.44
CA SER A 427 1.59 10.37 2.54
C SER A 427 1.17 10.24 1.07
N LEU A 428 -0.12 10.03 0.78
CA LEU A 428 -0.63 9.95 -0.59
C LEU A 428 -0.44 11.26 -1.37
N TYR A 429 -0.51 12.42 -0.70
CA TYR A 429 -0.50 13.72 -1.36
C TYR A 429 0.89 14.17 -1.84
N ILE A 430 1.95 13.36 -1.65
CA ILE A 430 3.27 13.62 -2.23
C ILE A 430 3.23 13.70 -3.77
N PHE A 431 2.38 12.90 -4.44
CA PHE A 431 2.23 12.95 -5.90
C PHE A 431 1.76 14.32 -6.41
N ARG A 432 0.97 15.05 -5.62
CA ARG A 432 0.55 16.42 -5.92
C ARG A 432 1.70 17.42 -5.90
N GLN A 433 2.75 17.13 -5.13
CA GLN A 433 3.90 18.01 -4.91
C GLN A 433 5.02 17.74 -5.94
N VAL A 434 5.13 16.50 -6.41
CA VAL A 434 6.09 16.09 -7.46
C VAL A 434 5.75 16.77 -8.79
N ARG A 435 6.66 17.61 -9.30
CA ARG A 435 6.53 18.34 -10.58
C ARG A 435 7.81 18.27 -11.40
N GLY A 436 7.64 18.29 -12.72
CA GLY A 436 8.75 18.42 -13.67
C GLY A 436 9.06 19.88 -14.04
N ASP A 437 10.30 20.14 -14.46
CA ASP A 437 10.76 21.45 -14.94
C ASP A 437 9.89 22.02 -16.07
N GLY A 438 9.79 23.35 -16.12
CA GLY A 438 9.04 24.10 -17.12
C GLY A 438 7.51 24.12 -16.96
N GLN A 439 6.94 23.40 -15.99
CA GLN A 439 5.53 23.52 -15.63
C GLN A 439 5.32 24.77 -14.76
N GLN A 440 4.70 25.82 -15.31
CA GLN A 440 4.20 26.92 -14.47
C GLN A 440 3.14 26.40 -13.49
N GLU A 441 3.13 26.93 -12.26
CA GLU A 441 1.99 26.74 -11.35
C GLU A 441 0.69 27.00 -12.12
N ASN A 442 -0.27 26.08 -12.05
CA ASN A 442 -1.57 26.25 -12.70
C ASN A 442 -2.18 27.59 -12.22
N PRO A 443 -2.27 28.63 -13.07
CA PRO A 443 -2.26 30.02 -12.61
C PRO A 443 -3.60 30.50 -12.02
N GLN A 444 -4.53 29.59 -11.77
CA GLN A 444 -5.47 29.78 -10.67
C GLN A 444 -4.78 29.48 -9.34
N LYS A 445 -3.77 30.31 -9.01
CA LYS A 445 -3.32 30.46 -7.63
C LYS A 445 -4.57 30.87 -6.84
N SER A 446 -5.08 29.98 -6.01
CA SER A 446 -6.22 30.28 -5.17
C SER A 446 -5.86 31.49 -4.32
N LYS A 447 -6.84 32.38 -4.13
CA LYS A 447 -6.63 33.64 -3.41
C LYS A 447 -6.03 33.32 -2.03
N ASN A 448 -4.81 33.77 -1.78
CA ASN A 448 -4.23 33.73 -0.43
C ASN A 448 -5.14 34.54 0.50
N LEU A 449 -5.69 33.87 1.51
CA LEU A 449 -6.64 34.49 2.45
C LEU A 449 -5.91 35.13 3.65
N LEU A 450 -4.61 34.89 3.82
CA LEU A 450 -3.80 35.60 4.81
C LEU A 450 -3.69 37.08 4.44
N ARG A 451 -3.83 37.94 5.44
CA ARG A 451 -3.46 39.35 5.32
C ARG A 451 -1.97 39.51 5.62
N ASN A 452 -1.30 40.41 4.90
CA ASN A 452 0.11 40.77 5.16
C ASN A 452 1.03 39.54 5.20
N SER A 453 0.93 38.69 4.19
CA SER A 453 1.44 37.33 4.26
C SER A 453 2.96 37.21 4.04
N GLY A 454 3.57 38.20 3.39
CA GLY A 454 5.03 38.42 3.36
C GLY A 454 5.47 39.58 4.27
N PHE A 455 4.73 39.88 5.34
CA PHE A 455 5.08 40.87 6.38
C PHE A 455 5.36 42.34 5.95
N GLU A 456 5.18 42.69 4.68
CA GLU A 456 5.37 44.02 4.07
C GLU A 456 4.61 45.20 4.72
N GLU A 457 3.41 44.98 5.29
CA GLU A 457 2.63 46.04 5.93
C GLU A 457 3.23 46.41 7.31
N ASN A 458 3.98 47.53 7.33
CA ASN A 458 4.66 48.14 8.49
C ASN A 458 5.85 47.34 9.05
N GLY A 459 6.53 46.53 8.23
CA GLY A 459 7.78 45.88 8.62
C GLY A 459 8.89 46.87 8.94
N GLY A 460 9.44 46.78 10.15
CA GLY A 460 10.49 47.67 10.65
C GLY A 460 10.48 47.84 12.17
N TRP A 461 11.65 48.19 12.72
CA TRP A 461 12.13 48.21 14.12
C TRP A 461 11.19 48.62 15.29
N ALA A 462 9.94 49.02 15.07
CA ALA A 462 9.00 49.38 16.13
C ALA A 462 7.53 48.99 15.85
N GLY A 463 7.21 48.34 14.73
CA GLY A 463 5.85 47.97 14.34
C GLY A 463 5.56 46.49 14.58
N LYS A 464 4.44 46.17 15.24
CA LYS A 464 3.88 44.80 15.13
C LYS A 464 3.33 44.63 13.70
N PRO A 465 3.65 43.54 12.99
CA PRO A 465 3.09 43.30 11.66
C PRO A 465 1.56 43.34 11.68
N ILE A 466 0.97 44.08 10.76
CA ILE A 466 -0.49 44.16 10.66
C ILE A 466 -1.07 42.77 10.40
N GLY A 467 -2.15 42.42 11.11
CA GLY A 467 -2.83 41.12 11.00
C GLY A 467 -2.20 40.01 11.83
N TRP A 468 -0.96 40.18 12.32
CA TRP A 468 -0.22 39.14 13.02
C TRP A 468 0.02 39.48 14.48
N SER A 469 -0.09 38.46 15.34
CA SER A 469 0.31 38.52 16.74
C SER A 469 1.65 37.82 16.92
N LEU A 470 2.66 38.58 17.33
CA LEU A 470 3.98 38.05 17.69
C LEU A 470 4.12 37.90 19.21
N ARG A 471 4.67 36.76 19.66
CA ARG A 471 5.11 36.50 21.03
C ARG A 471 6.59 36.14 21.01
N SER A 472 7.41 36.97 21.64
CA SER A 472 8.85 36.76 21.82
C SER A 472 9.13 36.17 23.21
N THR A 473 9.94 35.12 23.31
CA THR A 473 10.37 34.54 24.62
C THR A 473 11.79 34.91 25.06
N ALA A 474 12.57 35.60 24.21
CA ALA A 474 13.83 36.26 24.54
C ALA A 474 13.82 37.74 24.09
N ASP A 475 14.72 38.56 24.61
CA ASP A 475 14.76 40.00 24.33
C ASP A 475 15.19 40.30 22.89
N HIS A 476 14.40 41.11 22.18
CA HIS A 476 14.69 41.63 20.82
C HIS A 476 15.02 40.58 19.73
N HIS A 477 14.71 39.31 19.96
CA HIS A 477 15.12 38.22 19.08
C HIS A 477 14.09 37.80 18.02
N PHE A 478 12.85 38.31 18.01
CA PHE A 478 11.77 37.81 17.15
C PHE A 478 10.86 38.96 16.69
N ASP A 479 11.08 39.43 15.47
CA ASP A 479 10.51 40.67 14.91
C ASP A 479 10.50 40.68 13.37
N VAL A 480 9.89 41.69 12.74
CA VAL A 480 9.87 41.83 11.29
C VAL A 480 10.93 42.84 10.84
N ARG A 481 11.80 42.42 9.92
CA ARG A 481 12.97 43.19 9.47
C ARG A 481 13.05 43.28 7.96
N ALA A 482 13.72 44.33 7.48
CA ALA A 482 14.10 44.48 6.07
C ALA A 482 15.46 43.81 5.78
N GLU A 483 15.62 42.61 6.31
CA GLU A 483 16.81 41.77 6.29
C GLU A 483 16.34 40.33 6.04
N ASP A 484 17.18 39.53 5.39
CA ASP A 484 17.04 38.08 5.27
C ASP A 484 15.72 37.60 4.60
N THR A 485 15.18 38.48 3.75
CA THR A 485 13.96 38.33 2.96
C THR A 485 14.10 37.26 1.87
N ARG A 486 13.06 36.46 1.65
CA ARG A 486 12.93 35.63 0.45
C ARG A 486 12.40 36.45 -0.72
N SER A 487 11.38 37.27 -0.47
CA SER A 487 10.76 38.17 -1.45
C SER A 487 10.46 39.53 -0.81
N GLY A 488 9.94 40.48 -1.59
CA GLY A 488 9.53 41.79 -1.06
C GLY A 488 10.65 42.63 -0.45
N GLN A 489 10.34 43.28 0.67
CA GLN A 489 11.22 44.13 1.47
C GLN A 489 11.29 43.72 2.94
N CYS A 490 10.40 42.86 3.44
CA CYS A 490 10.34 42.49 4.87
C CYS A 490 10.14 40.99 5.06
N ALA A 491 10.74 40.43 6.10
CA ALA A 491 10.46 39.06 6.55
C ALA A 491 10.34 39.01 8.08
N LEU A 492 9.68 37.97 8.59
CA LEU A 492 9.79 37.62 10.00
C LEU A 492 11.19 37.04 10.23
N HIS A 493 11.94 37.60 11.17
CA HIS A 493 13.33 37.24 11.42
C HIS A 493 13.52 36.88 12.89
N TRP A 494 14.44 35.94 13.18
CA TRP A 494 14.90 35.72 14.54
C TRP A 494 16.39 35.45 14.68
N TYR A 495 16.95 35.96 15.77
CA TYR A 495 18.33 35.71 16.22
C TYR A 495 18.46 36.04 17.71
N SER A 496 19.01 35.12 18.51
CA SER A 496 19.25 35.33 19.94
C SER A 496 20.64 34.85 20.38
N GLU A 497 21.36 35.65 21.17
CA GLU A 497 22.61 35.22 21.84
C GLU A 497 22.35 34.15 22.92
N GLY A 498 21.15 34.12 23.51
CA GLY A 498 20.71 33.10 24.47
C GLY A 498 19.73 32.10 23.84
N ALA A 499 19.57 30.92 24.46
CA ALA A 499 18.54 29.98 24.01
C ALA A 499 17.12 30.56 24.20
N PHE A 500 16.22 30.24 23.28
CA PHE A 500 14.82 30.65 23.30
C PHE A 500 13.91 29.45 22.94
N SER A 501 12.67 29.50 23.40
CA SER A 501 11.70 28.42 23.19
C SER A 501 10.30 28.98 22.97
N GLU A 502 9.57 28.41 22.01
CA GLU A 502 8.16 28.73 21.74
C GLU A 502 7.89 30.22 21.44
N SER A 503 8.77 30.88 20.71
CA SER A 503 8.43 32.19 20.12
C SER A 503 7.44 31.97 18.97
N THR A 504 6.39 32.78 18.88
CA THR A 504 5.28 32.52 17.95
C THR A 504 4.87 33.71 17.09
N ALA A 505 4.48 33.41 15.85
CA ALA A 505 3.77 34.32 14.96
C ALA A 505 2.42 33.69 14.58
N GLN A 506 1.33 34.38 14.89
CA GLN A 506 -0.04 33.86 14.74
C GLN A 506 -0.95 34.83 13.97
N THR A 507 -1.83 34.29 13.13
CA THR A 507 -2.99 35.01 12.59
C THR A 507 -4.19 34.07 12.49
N ASP A 508 -5.40 34.59 12.64
CA ASP A 508 -6.63 33.83 12.41
C ASP A 508 -7.16 34.12 11.00
N VAL A 509 -7.63 33.09 10.29
CA VAL A 509 -8.11 33.17 8.91
C VAL A 509 -9.41 32.37 8.77
N GLN A 510 -10.35 32.88 7.97
CA GLN A 510 -11.66 32.26 7.76
C GLN A 510 -11.71 31.57 6.39
N ALA A 511 -12.22 30.35 6.34
CA ALA A 511 -12.48 29.61 5.11
C ALA A 511 -13.58 30.27 4.27
N ASP A 512 -13.37 30.39 2.95
CA ASP A 512 -14.25 31.11 2.02
C ASP A 512 -15.18 30.19 1.19
N ALA A 513 -15.04 28.87 1.33
CA ALA A 513 -16.00 27.81 0.98
C ALA A 513 -15.56 26.47 1.62
N ASP A 514 -16.39 25.45 1.53
CA ASP A 514 -15.98 24.06 1.82
C ASP A 514 -14.80 23.61 0.94
N GLY A 515 -13.82 22.93 1.54
CA GLY A 515 -12.73 22.26 0.84
C GLY A 515 -11.45 22.06 1.68
N ILE A 516 -10.41 21.52 1.06
CA ILE A 516 -9.08 21.41 1.68
C ILE A 516 -8.32 22.72 1.51
N TYR A 517 -7.75 23.21 2.61
CA TYR A 517 -6.90 24.39 2.67
C TYR A 517 -5.47 24.00 3.02
N ARG A 518 -4.50 24.64 2.34
CA ARG A 518 -3.08 24.52 2.61
C ARG A 518 -2.59 25.80 3.28
N ALA A 519 -2.04 25.68 4.48
CA ALA A 519 -1.04 26.60 4.99
C ALA A 519 0.34 26.22 4.44
N SER A 520 1.14 27.20 4.03
CA SER A 520 2.58 27.04 3.87
C SER A 520 3.31 28.30 4.31
N ILE A 521 4.61 28.16 4.54
CA ILE A 521 5.51 29.25 4.86
C ILE A 521 6.87 28.93 4.26
N HIS A 522 7.57 29.93 3.74
CA HIS A 522 8.97 29.75 3.38
C HIS A 522 9.82 30.04 4.61
N ILE A 523 10.71 29.13 4.96
CA ILE A 523 11.50 29.22 6.19
C ILE A 523 12.97 28.88 5.93
N GLN A 524 13.87 29.60 6.56
CA GLN A 524 15.29 29.29 6.66
C GLN A 524 15.75 29.40 8.12
N GLY A 525 16.91 28.84 8.44
CA GLY A 525 17.51 28.92 9.76
C GLY A 525 18.62 27.89 9.94
N ASP A 526 19.32 27.94 11.07
CA ASP A 526 20.34 26.94 11.38
C ASP A 526 19.74 25.57 11.76
N GLU A 527 20.54 24.51 11.70
CA GLU A 527 20.12 23.13 11.99
C GLU A 527 19.66 22.91 13.46
N SER A 528 20.00 23.81 14.40
CA SER A 528 19.51 23.76 15.77
C SER A 528 18.22 24.55 16.00
N CYS A 529 17.81 25.39 15.04
CA CYS A 529 16.51 26.05 15.06
C CYS A 529 15.41 25.03 14.72
N GLN A 530 14.55 24.73 15.68
CA GLN A 530 13.32 23.95 15.47
C GLN A 530 12.17 24.89 15.16
N TYR A 531 11.35 24.53 14.17
CA TYR A 531 10.09 25.20 13.85
C TYR A 531 8.92 24.22 13.91
N THR A 532 7.73 24.74 14.23
CA THR A 532 6.44 24.06 14.04
C THR A 532 5.48 25.04 13.36
N LEU A 533 5.04 24.72 12.15
CA LEU A 533 3.88 25.37 11.52
C LEU A 533 2.63 24.57 11.89
N SER A 534 1.54 25.24 12.23
CA SER A 534 0.28 24.61 12.64
C SER A 534 -0.94 25.37 12.15
N LEU A 535 -2.01 24.61 11.90
CA LEU A 535 -3.37 25.08 11.66
C LEU A 535 -4.30 24.44 12.71
N SER A 536 -4.97 25.27 13.50
CA SER A 536 -5.94 24.85 14.53
C SER A 536 -7.32 25.40 14.22
N VAL A 537 -8.33 24.53 14.06
CA VAL A 537 -9.73 24.96 13.95
C VAL A 537 -10.27 25.28 15.33
N LEU A 538 -11.04 26.38 15.47
CA LEU A 538 -11.60 26.78 16.76
C LEU A 538 -12.55 25.71 17.32
N GLY A 539 -12.07 24.93 18.30
CA GLY A 539 -12.81 23.80 18.90
C GLY A 539 -12.81 22.52 18.06
N GLY A 540 -12.01 22.45 17.00
CA GLY A 540 -11.87 21.31 16.10
C GLY A 540 -10.48 20.69 16.11
N GLU A 541 -10.05 20.13 14.98
CA GLU A 541 -8.75 19.49 14.85
C GLU A 541 -7.59 20.50 14.80
N THR A 542 -6.37 20.01 15.08
CA THR A 542 -5.13 20.73 14.83
C THR A 542 -4.21 19.86 14.01
N LYS A 543 -3.70 20.42 12.91
CA LYS A 543 -2.68 19.81 12.06
C LYS A 543 -1.39 20.61 12.21
N SER A 544 -0.24 19.94 12.26
CA SER A 544 1.05 20.60 12.48
C SER A 544 2.22 19.83 11.88
N VAL A 545 3.16 20.60 11.33
CA VAL A 545 4.41 20.13 10.75
C VAL A 545 5.59 20.73 11.52
N THR A 546 6.52 19.88 11.95
CA THR A 546 7.70 20.27 12.72
C THR A 546 8.96 19.92 11.95
N GLY A 547 9.97 20.78 11.98
CA GLY A 547 11.25 20.53 11.33
C GLY A 547 12.39 21.38 11.90
N THR A 548 13.57 21.28 11.30
CA THR A 548 14.73 22.10 11.60
C THR A 548 15.15 22.92 10.39
N GLY A 549 15.81 24.06 10.63
CA GLY A 549 16.42 24.86 9.57
C GLY A 549 17.47 24.08 8.77
N ALA A 550 17.70 24.48 7.51
CA ALA A 550 18.62 23.82 6.58
C ALA A 550 19.88 24.65 6.25
N GLY A 551 20.16 25.69 7.03
CA GLY A 551 21.26 26.63 6.84
C GLY A 551 20.84 27.95 6.18
N TRP A 552 21.81 28.86 6.10
CA TRP A 552 21.64 30.20 5.53
C TRP A 552 21.33 30.16 4.03
N SER A 553 20.31 30.91 3.61
CA SER A 553 19.79 30.96 2.23
C SER A 553 19.28 29.62 1.67
N VAL A 554 19.10 28.60 2.53
CA VAL A 554 18.51 27.31 2.15
C VAL A 554 17.04 27.30 2.57
N TRP A 555 16.20 27.89 1.73
CA TRP A 555 14.76 28.02 1.99
C TRP A 555 14.03 26.67 1.85
N GLN A 556 13.33 26.29 2.92
CA GLN A 556 12.37 25.19 2.97
C GLN A 556 10.95 25.76 2.83
N GLU A 557 9.98 24.92 2.43
CA GLU A 557 8.56 25.28 2.34
C GLU A 557 7.70 24.25 3.08
N PRO A 558 7.76 24.17 4.42
CA PRO A 558 6.84 23.35 5.19
C PRO A 558 5.40 23.79 4.94
N ALA A 559 4.51 22.81 4.87
CA ALA A 559 3.09 23.01 4.62
C ALA A 559 2.23 22.10 5.52
N VAL A 560 1.03 22.58 5.83
CA VAL A 560 -0.01 21.89 6.58
C VAL A 560 -1.29 21.97 5.78
N GLU A 561 -1.99 20.85 5.62
CA GLU A 561 -3.25 20.80 4.88
C GLU A 561 -4.36 20.28 5.80
N ILE A 562 -5.53 20.93 5.76
CA ILE A 562 -6.66 20.70 6.67
C ILE A 562 -7.99 20.85 5.93
N ALA A 563 -9.01 20.07 6.32
CA ALA A 563 -10.35 20.18 5.76
C ALA A 563 -11.15 21.24 6.54
N LEU A 564 -11.81 22.17 5.84
CA LEU A 564 -12.63 23.22 6.45
C LEU A 564 -13.95 23.40 5.69
N HIS A 565 -14.98 23.80 6.42
CA HIS A 565 -16.27 24.25 5.88
C HIS A 565 -16.30 25.77 5.70
N GLU A 566 -17.21 26.26 4.87
CA GLU A 566 -17.43 27.69 4.68
C GLU A 566 -17.70 28.39 6.02
N GLY A 567 -16.87 29.39 6.33
CA GLY A 567 -17.00 30.17 7.55
C GLY A 567 -16.23 29.62 8.77
N ASP A 568 -15.62 28.44 8.70
CA ASP A 568 -14.71 27.95 9.74
C ASP A 568 -13.53 28.92 9.93
N VAL A 569 -13.14 29.12 11.19
CA VAL A 569 -11.97 29.95 11.55
C VAL A 569 -10.83 29.04 11.99
N ALA A 570 -9.73 29.11 11.24
CA ALA A 570 -8.49 28.42 11.53
C ALA A 570 -7.42 29.42 11.99
N THR A 571 -6.71 29.07 13.06
CA THR A 571 -5.53 29.79 13.53
C THR A 571 -4.30 29.25 12.81
N PHE A 572 -3.65 30.10 11.99
CA PHE A 572 -2.31 29.85 11.44
C PHE A 572 -1.28 30.25 12.50
N LEU A 573 -0.41 29.33 12.89
CA LEU A 573 0.56 29.52 13.96
C LEU A 573 1.92 28.93 13.56
N LEU A 574 2.93 29.80 13.40
CA LEU A 574 4.33 29.41 13.43
C LEU A 574 4.84 29.50 14.88
N THR A 575 5.54 28.46 15.31
CA THR A 575 6.30 28.40 16.56
C THR A 575 7.77 28.12 16.24
N VAL A 576 8.72 28.79 16.90
CA VAL A 576 10.16 28.52 16.76
C VAL A 576 10.85 28.43 18.12
N SER A 577 11.88 27.58 18.19
CA SER A 577 12.75 27.37 19.35
C SER A 577 14.19 27.16 18.88
N GLY A 578 15.17 27.66 19.62
CA GLY A 578 16.57 27.61 19.18
C GLY A 578 17.59 27.71 20.31
N GLY A 579 18.79 27.19 20.05
CA GLY A 579 19.93 27.31 20.94
C GLY A 579 20.50 28.74 21.01
N ALA A 580 21.50 28.93 21.87
CA ALA A 580 22.28 30.16 21.88
C ALA A 580 22.99 30.38 20.54
N GLY A 581 22.78 31.53 19.91
CA GLY A 581 23.30 31.86 18.57
C GLY A 581 22.44 31.34 17.41
N SER A 582 21.31 30.70 17.69
CA SER A 582 20.38 30.21 16.65
C SER A 582 19.69 31.36 15.92
N PHE A 583 19.50 31.20 14.61
CA PHE A 583 18.92 32.19 13.72
C PHE A 583 17.93 31.58 12.74
N GLY A 584 17.09 32.42 12.14
CA GLY A 584 16.27 32.06 11.00
C GLY A 584 15.38 33.18 10.51
N SER A 585 14.63 32.89 9.46
CA SER A 585 13.70 33.83 8.84
C SER A 585 12.54 33.06 8.24
N ALA A 586 11.36 33.66 8.25
CA ALA A 586 10.17 33.14 7.62
C ALA A 586 9.44 34.23 6.83
N ASP A 587 8.98 33.85 5.64
CA ASP A 587 8.49 34.77 4.63
C ASP A 587 7.48 34.07 3.70
N ASP A 588 6.79 34.84 2.85
CA ASP A 588 5.85 34.36 1.85
C ASP A 588 4.87 33.30 2.40
N CYS A 589 4.20 33.61 3.51
CA CYS A 589 3.15 32.75 4.08
C CYS A 589 1.98 32.62 3.09
N GLU A 590 1.39 31.44 2.99
CA GLU A 590 0.17 31.22 2.21
C GLU A 590 -0.87 30.47 3.03
N PHE A 591 -2.14 30.86 2.87
CA PHE A 591 -3.30 30.04 3.23
C PHE A 591 -4.28 30.05 2.07
N VAL A 592 -4.36 28.92 1.36
CA VAL A 592 -5.01 28.80 0.05
C VAL A 592 -5.89 27.57 -0.02
N ARG A 593 -7.10 27.68 -0.58
CA ARG A 593 -7.96 26.52 -0.85
C ARG A 593 -7.40 25.75 -2.04
N ILE A 594 -7.02 24.49 -1.86
CA ILE A 594 -6.34 23.69 -2.89
C ILE A 594 -7.30 22.76 -3.67
N GLU A 595 -8.51 22.56 -3.18
CA GLU A 595 -9.55 21.82 -3.91
C GLU A 595 -10.70 22.75 -4.35
N LYS A 596 -11.33 22.37 -5.46
CA LYS A 596 -12.62 22.93 -5.89
C LYS A 596 -13.69 21.88 -5.64
N PRO A 597 -14.93 22.28 -5.29
CA PRO A 597 -16.02 21.33 -5.17
C PRO A 597 -16.24 20.58 -6.50
N VAL A 598 -15.92 19.28 -6.51
CA VAL A 598 -16.23 18.38 -7.61
C VAL A 598 -17.75 18.30 -7.73
N THR A 599 -18.30 18.89 -8.80
CA THR A 599 -19.74 18.83 -9.09
C THR A 599 -20.06 17.51 -9.79
N THR A 600 -19.85 16.39 -9.10
CA THR A 600 -20.30 15.07 -9.57
C THR A 600 -21.82 15.05 -9.57
N THR A 601 -22.41 15.21 -10.75
CA THR A 601 -23.84 14.97 -10.95
C THR A 601 -24.07 13.47 -10.86
N SER A 602 -24.37 12.97 -9.66
CA SER A 602 -24.74 11.57 -9.46
C SER A 602 -26.02 11.28 -10.24
N ALA A 603 -25.88 10.62 -11.38
CA ALA A 603 -27.01 10.11 -12.14
C ALA A 603 -27.58 8.90 -11.40
N GLU A 604 -28.65 9.14 -10.64
CA GLU A 604 -29.39 8.13 -9.87
C GLU A 604 -29.84 6.99 -10.79
N THR A 605 -29.04 5.93 -10.86
CA THR A 605 -29.27 4.82 -11.77
C THR A 605 -30.36 3.93 -11.19
N THR A 606 -31.59 4.16 -11.66
CA THR A 606 -32.76 3.39 -11.24
C THR A 606 -32.64 1.94 -11.72
N VAL A 607 -32.16 1.06 -10.85
CA VAL A 607 -32.06 -0.39 -11.12
C VAL A 607 -33.46 -0.96 -11.33
N THR A 608 -33.81 -1.25 -12.59
CA THR A 608 -35.06 -1.92 -12.94
C THR A 608 -34.85 -3.43 -12.88
N THR A 609 -35.12 -4.02 -11.71
CA THR A 609 -35.03 -5.47 -11.49
C THR A 609 -36.00 -6.22 -12.41
N THR A 610 -35.47 -6.89 -13.43
CA THR A 610 -36.26 -7.79 -14.30
C THR A 610 -36.12 -9.22 -13.80
N THR A 611 -37.16 -9.70 -13.10
CA THR A 611 -37.18 -11.05 -12.54
C THR A 611 -37.35 -12.11 -13.64
N VAL A 612 -36.32 -12.89 -13.92
CA VAL A 612 -36.42 -14.07 -14.81
C VAL A 612 -36.61 -15.32 -13.95
N THR A 613 -37.85 -15.79 -13.86
CA THR A 613 -38.18 -17.08 -13.24
C THR A 613 -37.82 -18.21 -14.20
N THR A 614 -36.90 -19.10 -13.81
CA THR A 614 -36.66 -20.35 -14.54
C THR A 614 -36.96 -21.52 -13.62
N ALA A 615 -37.80 -22.45 -14.08
CA ALA A 615 -38.31 -23.55 -13.27
C ALA A 615 -37.25 -24.64 -13.05
N SER A 616 -37.29 -25.28 -11.89
CA SER A 616 -36.48 -26.44 -11.56
C SER A 616 -37.20 -27.71 -12.02
N GLU A 617 -36.52 -28.58 -12.77
CA GLU A 617 -37.02 -29.88 -13.20
C GLU A 617 -36.12 -31.00 -12.66
N THR A 618 -36.72 -32.05 -12.10
CA THR A 618 -36.05 -33.01 -11.20
C THR A 618 -35.91 -34.42 -11.79
N THR A 619 -34.92 -35.16 -11.26
CA THR A 619 -34.79 -36.65 -11.22
C THR A 619 -34.47 -37.41 -12.54
N PRO A 620 -33.93 -38.66 -12.46
CA PRO A 620 -33.46 -39.42 -11.30
C PRO A 620 -32.02 -40.01 -11.42
N ALA A 621 -31.57 -40.66 -10.34
CA ALA A 621 -30.26 -41.30 -10.19
C ALA A 621 -30.12 -42.68 -10.88
N ALA A 622 -28.88 -43.20 -10.95
CA ALA A 622 -28.57 -44.59 -11.25
C ALA A 622 -27.41 -45.11 -10.35
N GLU A 623 -27.53 -46.36 -9.89
CA GLU A 623 -26.59 -47.05 -8.99
C GLU A 623 -25.50 -47.85 -9.71
N THR A 624 -24.59 -48.45 -8.91
CA THR A 624 -23.59 -49.50 -9.18
C THR A 624 -22.23 -49.06 -9.77
N THR A 625 -21.09 -49.73 -9.53
CA THR A 625 -20.82 -51.00 -8.80
C THR A 625 -19.54 -50.91 -7.92
N SER A 626 -19.04 -52.01 -7.36
CA SER A 626 -17.87 -52.08 -6.46
C SER A 626 -16.82 -53.16 -6.83
N ALA A 627 -15.56 -52.90 -6.41
CA ALA A 627 -14.45 -53.84 -6.16
C ALA A 627 -13.69 -54.47 -7.36
N PRO A 628 -12.46 -55.03 -7.19
CA PRO A 628 -11.58 -55.08 -6.00
C PRO A 628 -10.08 -54.69 -6.20
N GLU A 629 -9.37 -54.55 -5.06
CA GLU A 629 -7.94 -54.88 -4.77
C GLU A 629 -6.75 -54.42 -5.65
N THR A 630 -5.71 -53.88 -4.99
CA THR A 630 -4.45 -54.62 -4.73
C THR A 630 -3.70 -54.00 -3.55
N THR A 631 -3.29 -54.82 -2.59
CA THR A 631 -2.53 -54.45 -1.38
C THR A 631 -1.02 -54.63 -1.61
N THR A 632 -0.18 -53.85 -0.95
CA THR A 632 1.24 -54.23 -0.74
C THR A 632 1.63 -53.93 0.70
N ALA A 633 1.93 -54.98 1.47
CA ALA A 633 2.35 -54.88 2.86
C ALA A 633 3.88 -54.89 2.95
N VAL A 634 4.42 -54.13 3.89
CA VAL A 634 5.80 -54.27 4.38
C VAL A 634 5.73 -54.65 5.85
N THR A 635 6.36 -55.76 6.20
CA THR A 635 6.41 -56.31 7.56
C THR A 635 7.66 -55.80 8.26
N THR A 636 7.51 -55.25 9.47
CA THR A 636 8.63 -55.02 10.39
C THR A 636 8.32 -55.67 11.74
N THR A 637 9.34 -56.31 12.31
CA THR A 637 9.26 -57.21 13.46
C THR A 637 8.92 -56.49 14.77
N SER A 638 8.07 -57.08 15.61
CA SER A 638 7.83 -56.61 16.97
C SER A 638 8.79 -57.27 17.96
N GLU A 639 9.41 -56.47 18.83
CA GLU A 639 10.14 -56.95 20.01
C GLU A 639 9.49 -56.32 21.27
N THR A 640 9.04 -57.15 22.21
CA THR A 640 8.27 -56.70 23.39
C THR A 640 9.13 -56.05 24.46
N ALA A 641 8.87 -54.79 24.78
CA ALA A 641 9.41 -54.09 25.94
C ALA A 641 8.39 -54.00 27.10
N ALA A 642 8.91 -53.78 28.31
CA ALA A 642 8.16 -53.71 29.58
C ALA A 642 7.16 -52.53 29.64
N PRO A 643 6.15 -52.55 30.54
CA PRO A 643 5.17 -51.47 30.64
C PRO A 643 5.85 -50.12 30.98
N VAL A 644 5.76 -49.19 30.03
CA VAL A 644 6.20 -47.79 30.21
C VAL A 644 5.24 -47.11 31.17
N VAL A 645 5.78 -46.43 32.19
CA VAL A 645 4.97 -45.54 33.04
C VAL A 645 4.70 -44.28 32.21
N LEU A 646 3.43 -44.08 31.85
CA LEU A 646 3.00 -42.95 31.05
C LEU A 646 3.06 -41.67 31.88
N HIS A 647 3.77 -40.66 31.39
CA HIS A 647 3.84 -39.33 31.99
C HIS A 647 3.28 -38.32 30.98
N ARG A 648 1.94 -38.30 30.83
CA ARG A 648 1.26 -37.43 29.84
C ARG A 648 1.73 -35.97 30.00
N GLY A 649 2.18 -35.39 28.89
CA GLY A 649 2.76 -34.05 28.83
C GLY A 649 4.29 -33.97 28.94
N ASP A 650 4.99 -35.01 29.38
CA ASP A 650 6.48 -35.06 29.38
C ASP A 650 6.98 -35.55 28.01
N VAL A 651 6.82 -34.69 27.01
CA VAL A 651 7.07 -34.97 25.60
C VAL A 651 8.57 -35.07 25.30
N ASN A 652 9.39 -34.30 26.04
CA ASN A 652 10.85 -34.31 25.92
C ASN A 652 11.54 -35.41 26.76
N CYS A 653 10.80 -36.03 27.71
CA CYS A 653 11.24 -37.12 28.58
C CYS A 653 12.35 -36.73 29.58
N ASP A 654 12.38 -35.48 30.06
CA ASP A 654 13.28 -35.05 31.14
C ASP A 654 12.69 -35.21 32.56
N GLY A 655 11.43 -35.66 32.66
CA GLY A 655 10.72 -35.87 33.92
C GLY A 655 9.98 -34.64 34.44
N ILE A 656 9.92 -33.54 33.68
CA ILE A 656 9.29 -32.28 34.08
C ILE A 656 8.36 -31.78 32.96
N VAL A 657 7.04 -31.85 33.18
CA VAL A 657 6.05 -31.26 32.26
C VAL A 657 6.12 -29.73 32.33
N ASP A 658 6.76 -29.09 31.35
CA ASP A 658 6.85 -27.63 31.24
C ASP A 658 6.70 -27.08 29.80
N VAL A 659 6.99 -25.79 29.59
CA VAL A 659 6.83 -25.14 28.29
C VAL A 659 7.74 -25.73 27.20
N ARG A 660 8.82 -26.41 27.57
CA ARG A 660 9.74 -27.08 26.64
C ARG A 660 9.07 -28.27 25.94
N ASP A 661 8.18 -28.98 26.65
CA ASP A 661 7.33 -30.02 26.07
C ASP A 661 6.31 -29.44 25.11
N ALA A 662 5.65 -28.35 25.49
CA ALA A 662 4.71 -27.66 24.61
C ALA A 662 5.39 -27.13 23.34
N VAL A 663 6.62 -26.61 23.43
CA VAL A 663 7.41 -26.19 22.26
C VAL A 663 7.82 -27.39 21.39
N LEU A 664 8.27 -28.49 21.98
CA LEU A 664 8.64 -29.69 21.21
C LEU A 664 7.42 -30.30 20.52
N LEU A 665 6.29 -30.41 21.22
CA LEU A 665 5.01 -30.89 20.68
C LEU A 665 4.46 -29.96 19.59
N ALA A 666 4.52 -28.64 19.77
CA ALA A 666 4.09 -27.67 18.78
C ALA A 666 4.91 -27.76 17.49
N ARG A 667 6.23 -27.95 17.60
CA ARG A 667 7.10 -28.14 16.44
C ARG A 667 6.82 -29.48 15.74
N HIS A 668 6.66 -30.56 16.50
CA HIS A 668 6.33 -31.87 15.95
C HIS A 668 5.00 -31.87 15.19
N VAL A 669 3.94 -31.33 15.80
CA VAL A 669 2.61 -31.18 15.18
C VAL A 669 2.63 -30.19 14.00
N GLY A 670 3.51 -29.19 14.04
CA GLY A 670 3.81 -28.27 12.94
C GLY A 670 4.63 -28.88 11.79
N ASN A 671 4.87 -30.20 11.79
CA ASN A 671 5.68 -30.93 10.80
C ASN A 671 7.14 -30.43 10.68
N ASP A 672 7.72 -29.88 11.75
CA ASP A 672 9.16 -29.61 11.82
C ASP A 672 9.92 -30.94 11.82
N ILE A 673 10.56 -31.26 10.70
CA ILE A 673 11.34 -32.49 10.49
C ILE A 673 12.50 -32.68 11.47
N THR A 674 12.87 -31.63 12.23
CA THR A 674 13.90 -31.70 13.27
C THR A 674 13.34 -31.98 14.66
N ALA A 675 12.03 -31.86 14.86
CA ALA A 675 11.34 -32.13 16.13
C ALA A 675 10.93 -33.61 16.25
N VAL A 676 11.94 -34.48 16.36
CA VAL A 676 11.74 -35.93 16.50
C VAL A 676 11.39 -36.29 17.94
N LEU A 677 10.26 -36.96 18.13
CA LEU A 677 9.88 -37.55 19.42
C LEU A 677 10.48 -38.96 19.58
N SER A 678 10.81 -39.35 20.81
CA SER A 678 11.10 -40.76 21.14
C SER A 678 9.80 -41.58 21.21
N ASP A 679 9.87 -42.91 21.24
CA ASP A 679 8.68 -43.77 21.41
C ASP A 679 7.94 -43.44 22.73
N THR A 680 8.68 -43.14 23.79
CA THR A 680 8.13 -42.67 25.08
C THR A 680 7.53 -41.27 24.97
N GLY A 681 8.22 -40.33 24.32
CA GLY A 681 7.73 -38.96 24.10
C GLY A 681 6.49 -38.92 23.21
N THR A 682 6.41 -39.82 22.23
CA THR A 682 5.22 -40.07 21.37
C THR A 682 4.05 -40.57 22.20
N SER A 683 4.31 -41.46 23.16
CA SER A 683 3.29 -41.96 24.09
C SER A 683 2.82 -40.87 25.07
N ASN A 684 3.75 -40.07 25.59
CA ASN A 684 3.45 -38.96 26.50
C ASN A 684 2.78 -37.76 25.80
N ALA A 685 2.93 -37.64 24.48
CA ALA A 685 2.36 -36.57 23.65
C ALA A 685 0.86 -36.71 23.38
N ASP A 686 0.27 -37.90 23.52
CA ASP A 686 -1.18 -38.13 23.51
C ASP A 686 -1.79 -37.53 24.79
N CYS A 687 -1.99 -36.21 24.80
CA CYS A 687 -2.51 -35.47 25.95
C CYS A 687 -4.04 -35.44 25.98
N ASP A 688 -4.71 -35.69 24.85
CA ASP A 688 -6.18 -35.77 24.78
C ASP A 688 -6.73 -37.21 24.89
N GLY A 689 -5.87 -38.23 24.75
CA GLY A 689 -6.25 -39.65 24.88
C GLY A 689 -6.85 -40.27 23.61
N SER A 690 -6.77 -39.59 22.46
CA SER A 690 -7.29 -40.06 21.18
C SER A 690 -6.44 -41.16 20.52
N GLY A 691 -5.21 -41.38 20.99
CA GLY A 691 -4.25 -42.30 20.40
C GLY A 691 -3.61 -41.77 19.11
N LYS A 692 -3.67 -40.46 18.88
CA LYS A 692 -3.04 -39.76 17.74
C LYS A 692 -2.48 -38.43 18.22
N ILE A 693 -1.27 -38.08 17.78
CA ILE A 693 -0.69 -36.78 18.10
C ILE A 693 -1.23 -35.73 17.12
N THR A 694 -1.89 -34.69 17.64
CA THR A 694 -2.60 -33.67 16.87
C THR A 694 -2.48 -32.27 17.54
N PRO A 695 -2.97 -31.18 16.90
CA PRO A 695 -3.08 -29.88 17.57
C PRO A 695 -3.97 -29.86 18.82
N ALA A 696 -4.85 -30.85 18.99
CA ALA A 696 -5.68 -30.98 20.20
C ALA A 696 -4.82 -31.30 21.43
N ASP A 697 -3.80 -32.15 21.29
CA ASP A 697 -2.89 -32.53 22.36
C ASP A 697 -2.07 -31.35 22.87
N LEU A 698 -1.52 -30.54 21.94
CA LEU A 698 -0.86 -29.28 22.28
C LEU A 698 -1.78 -28.35 23.06
N THR A 699 -3.05 -28.27 22.67
CA THR A 699 -4.06 -27.46 23.35
C THR A 699 -4.36 -28.00 24.76
N PHE A 700 -4.40 -29.33 24.94
CA PHE A 700 -4.52 -29.96 26.26
C PHE A 700 -3.29 -29.68 27.14
N LEU A 701 -2.08 -29.87 26.62
CA LEU A 701 -0.84 -29.61 27.33
C LEU A 701 -0.72 -28.15 27.77
N LEU A 702 -0.98 -27.18 26.89
CA LEU A 702 -0.98 -25.75 27.23
C LEU A 702 -2.02 -25.40 28.31
N ARG A 703 -3.21 -26.03 28.28
CA ARG A 703 -4.23 -25.86 29.32
C ARG A 703 -3.81 -26.48 30.66
N ALA A 704 -3.09 -27.61 30.65
CA ALA A 704 -2.54 -28.22 31.86
C ALA A 704 -1.42 -27.37 32.49
N LEU A 705 -0.51 -26.84 31.66
CA LEU A 705 0.53 -25.90 32.09
C LEU A 705 -0.05 -24.61 32.69
N ALA A 706 -1.17 -24.12 32.11
CA ALA A 706 -1.94 -23.01 32.66
C ALA A 706 -2.81 -23.39 33.90
N ARG A 707 -2.73 -24.64 34.38
CA ARG A 707 -3.52 -25.20 35.50
C ARG A 707 -5.03 -25.12 35.32
N LEU A 708 -5.50 -25.13 34.07
CA LEU A 708 -6.93 -25.12 33.72
C LEU A 708 -7.54 -26.53 33.68
N ILE A 709 -6.71 -27.57 33.54
CA ILE A 709 -7.07 -29.00 33.57
C ILE A 709 -5.93 -29.82 34.22
N SER A 710 -6.17 -31.11 34.49
CA SER A 710 -5.14 -32.08 34.91
C SER A 710 -4.87 -33.09 33.80
N LEU A 711 -3.65 -33.63 33.76
CA LEU A 711 -3.26 -34.78 32.93
C LEU A 711 -3.04 -35.98 33.87
N GLU A 712 -4.09 -36.77 34.10
CA GLU A 712 -4.04 -38.06 34.83
C GLU A 712 -4.10 -39.25 33.86
#